data_AF-A0A3L7S077-F1
#
_entry.id   AF-A0A3L7S077-F1
#
_cell.length_a   1.000
_cell.length_b   1.000
_cell.length_c   1.000
_cell.angle_alpha   90.00
_cell.angle_beta   90.00
_cell.angle_gamma   90.00
#
_symmetry.space_group_name_H-M   'P 1'
#
loop_
_entity.id
_entity.type
_entity.pdbx_description
1 polymer ?
#
loop_
_entity_poly.entity_id
_entity_poly.type
_entity_poly.pdbx_seq_one_letter_code
_entity_poly.pdbx_strand_id
1 'polypeptide(L)'
;SVLEYFSSTHGARKGLADTALKTADSGYLTRKLADICQNMVVTTHDCQTTKGITRGVVYRNEKVEVSLADAIRGRVSRQNIVNPITDEVIVREDEMITVEISRKIEEMGLEKIQVRSPMTCDSDLGMCRLCYGMDLSTGSLVEEGLAVGIIAAQSIGEPGTQLTMRTFHIGGVAIKDIQESEIKSRRNGQVRLARIRSVVNSDGKSVVLGRNGELVVVDAKDRELERYTVPTGAVLQVAENETVIIGQVLCTWDQHSIPILCEVGGKVRFEDLVEGQSIRSEKDPSGNIRKTVIEHKGELHPQIVLEDSTGTILDFYYLPERASIEVVEGQQISAGTVLAKNPRETSGTQDITGGLPRVTELFEARKPKEPAIIAEIDGEIELVAEKKRGKRIIIVRGIDGTEKEHVIPHGKQLLVHAKDQVRAGDALVRGPLVPHDILRVSGEEAVQQYLLHEIQNVYRSQRVVIDDKHIEIVLSQMLRKLKVEEVGDTIMLPGVLVDRFEFRKINQKLQSSARITDPGDSEFQEGDVVPLETIEQVNREIEGSGGALVKSAKPHPANASTQLLGITKAAVQSDSFISAASFQETTKVLTEAAIAGKIDNLVGLKENVILGHLIPAGTGFQLHQQSEVKIKPEALAEIYAERDRIMAQRANLLNEPDLSNSSTDGK
;
A
#
# COMPACT_ATOMS: atom_id res chain seq x y z
N SER A 1 -34.10 21.05 28.43
CA SER A 1 -34.76 22.28 27.93
C SER A 1 -35.22 22.09 26.49
N VAL A 2 -36.30 22.74 26.05
CA VAL A 2 -36.72 22.76 24.62
C VAL A 2 -35.59 23.28 23.72
N LEU A 3 -34.78 24.21 24.22
CA LEU A 3 -33.64 24.78 23.49
C LEU A 3 -32.52 23.76 23.25
N GLU A 4 -32.26 22.86 24.20
CA GLU A 4 -31.28 21.78 24.05
C GLU A 4 -31.76 20.74 23.02
N TYR A 5 -33.05 20.43 23.03
CA TYR A 5 -33.66 19.57 22.00
C TYR A 5 -33.57 20.21 20.61
N PHE A 6 -33.89 21.49 20.46
CA PHE A 6 -33.77 22.19 19.18
C PHE A 6 -32.31 22.34 18.71
N SER A 7 -31.36 22.45 19.63
CA SER A 7 -29.94 22.46 19.30
C SER A 7 -29.47 21.08 18.82
N SER A 8 -29.95 19.99 19.43
CA SER A 8 -29.59 18.63 19.05
C SER A 8 -30.21 18.18 17.71
N THR A 9 -31.39 18.70 17.35
CA THR A 9 -32.04 18.36 16.06
C THR A 9 -31.22 18.81 14.85
N HIS A 10 -30.42 19.88 14.95
CA HIS A 10 -29.52 20.31 13.87
C HIS A 10 -28.45 19.24 13.58
N GLY A 11 -27.83 18.69 14.63
CA GLY A 11 -26.88 17.59 14.52
C GLY A 11 -27.54 16.32 13.95
N ALA A 12 -28.72 15.96 14.45
CA ALA A 12 -29.47 14.80 13.97
C ALA A 12 -29.88 14.92 12.50
N ARG A 13 -30.39 16.08 12.08
CA ARG A 13 -30.79 16.34 10.69
C ARG A 13 -29.60 16.28 9.73
N LYS A 14 -28.46 16.86 10.14
CA LYS A 14 -27.22 16.77 9.36
C LYS A 14 -26.78 15.32 9.20
N GLY A 15 -26.77 14.54 10.29
CA GLY A 15 -26.42 13.12 10.27
C GLY A 15 -27.31 12.29 9.33
N LEU A 16 -28.63 12.49 9.37
CA LEU A 16 -29.57 11.81 8.47
C LEU A 16 -29.37 12.18 6.99
N ALA A 17 -29.20 13.47 6.68
CA ALA A 17 -28.99 13.93 5.32
C ALA A 17 -27.67 13.39 4.74
N ASP A 18 -26.58 13.47 5.51
CA ASP A 18 -25.27 12.94 5.10
C ASP A 18 -25.31 11.42 4.93
N THR A 19 -26.04 10.69 5.78
CA THR A 19 -26.23 9.24 5.63
C THR A 19 -26.94 8.89 4.33
N ALA A 20 -28.02 9.60 4.00
CA ALA A 20 -28.77 9.37 2.77
C ALA A 20 -27.94 9.64 1.50
N LEU A 21 -27.12 10.70 1.50
CA LEU A 21 -26.29 11.06 0.34
C LEU A 21 -25.06 10.15 0.20
N LYS A 22 -24.29 9.92 1.28
CA LYS A 22 -23.00 9.21 1.21
C LYS A 22 -23.13 7.70 1.02
N THR A 23 -24.29 7.13 1.33
CA THR A 23 -24.56 5.70 1.03
C THR A 23 -24.45 5.42 -0.47
N ALA A 24 -24.87 6.37 -1.32
CA ALA A 24 -24.74 6.24 -2.77
C ALA A 24 -23.27 6.20 -3.21
N ASP A 25 -22.40 7.01 -2.61
CA ASP A 25 -20.96 7.03 -2.90
C ASP A 25 -20.29 5.69 -2.55
N SER A 26 -20.70 5.07 -1.44
CA SER A 26 -20.21 3.76 -1.02
C SER A 26 -20.63 2.64 -1.97
N GLY A 27 -21.92 2.62 -2.36
CA GLY A 27 -22.43 1.68 -3.35
C GLY A 27 -21.72 1.85 -4.69
N TYR A 28 -21.44 3.09 -5.09
CA TYR A 28 -20.70 3.40 -6.29
C TYR A 28 -19.23 2.93 -6.22
N LEU A 29 -18.54 3.10 -5.09
CA LEU A 29 -17.21 2.53 -4.88
C LEU A 29 -17.23 1.00 -4.99
N THR A 30 -18.21 0.34 -4.36
CA THR A 30 -18.35 -1.12 -4.39
C THR A 30 -18.51 -1.63 -5.82
N ARG A 31 -19.33 -0.93 -6.63
CA ARG A 31 -19.48 -1.21 -8.05
C ARG A 31 -18.13 -1.10 -8.79
N LYS A 32 -17.39 -0.01 -8.59
CA LYS A 32 -16.06 0.17 -9.22
C LYS A 32 -15.08 -0.93 -8.85
N LEU A 33 -15.06 -1.33 -7.58
CA LEU A 33 -14.20 -2.42 -7.09
C LEU A 33 -14.58 -3.76 -7.74
N ALA A 34 -15.87 -4.04 -7.90
CA ALA A 34 -16.31 -5.25 -8.60
C ALA A 34 -15.92 -5.21 -10.07
N ASP A 35 -16.03 -4.05 -10.73
CA ASP A 35 -15.72 -3.89 -12.15
C ASP A 35 -14.23 -4.11 -12.47
N ILE A 36 -13.32 -3.68 -11.59
CA ILE A 36 -11.88 -3.94 -11.77
C ILE A 36 -11.48 -5.38 -11.37
N CYS A 37 -12.10 -5.94 -10.33
CA CYS A 37 -11.71 -7.23 -9.79
C CYS A 37 -12.46 -8.43 -10.37
N GLN A 38 -13.51 -8.25 -11.18
CA GLN A 38 -14.35 -9.34 -11.68
C GLN A 38 -13.58 -10.48 -12.38
N ASN A 39 -12.45 -10.18 -13.02
CA ASN A 39 -11.65 -11.17 -13.75
C ASN A 39 -10.65 -11.91 -12.82
N MET A 40 -10.65 -11.61 -11.52
CA MET A 40 -9.85 -12.29 -10.52
C MET A 40 -10.60 -13.52 -9.99
N VAL A 41 -10.43 -14.62 -10.72
CA VAL A 41 -10.89 -15.96 -10.36
C VAL A 41 -9.68 -16.82 -10.04
N VAL A 42 -9.80 -17.78 -9.12
CA VAL A 42 -8.73 -18.76 -8.89
C VAL A 42 -8.72 -19.76 -10.05
N THR A 43 -7.66 -19.76 -10.86
CA THR A 43 -7.62 -20.52 -12.13
C THR A 43 -6.67 -21.70 -12.10
N THR A 44 -5.60 -21.61 -11.31
CA THR A 44 -4.50 -22.57 -11.29
C THR A 44 -4.10 -22.89 -9.85
N HIS A 45 -3.47 -24.04 -9.64
CA HIS A 45 -2.96 -24.40 -8.31
C HIS A 45 -1.78 -23.52 -7.89
N ASP A 46 -0.74 -23.43 -8.71
CA ASP A 46 0.49 -22.69 -8.44
C ASP A 46 0.97 -21.92 -9.68
N CYS A 47 1.33 -20.65 -9.49
CA CYS A 47 1.91 -19.80 -10.54
C CYS A 47 3.45 -19.83 -10.56
N GLN A 48 4.09 -20.62 -9.69
CA GLN A 48 5.55 -20.80 -9.60
C GLN A 48 6.35 -19.51 -9.36
N THR A 49 5.69 -18.44 -8.92
CA THR A 49 6.40 -17.19 -8.60
C THR A 49 7.33 -17.41 -7.41
N THR A 50 8.56 -16.93 -7.54
CA THR A 50 9.53 -16.92 -6.44
C THR A 50 9.37 -15.71 -5.52
N LYS A 51 8.51 -14.76 -5.91
CA LYS A 51 8.29 -13.50 -5.19
C LYS A 51 7.31 -13.70 -4.04
N GLY A 52 7.68 -13.17 -2.87
CA GLY A 52 6.81 -13.08 -1.70
C GLY A 52 6.82 -11.68 -1.11
N ILE A 53 5.89 -11.43 -0.20
CA ILE A 53 5.85 -10.20 0.59
C ILE A 53 6.24 -10.50 2.01
N THR A 54 6.92 -9.54 2.65
CA THR A 54 7.26 -9.66 4.06
C THR A 54 6.10 -9.16 4.91
N ARG A 55 5.57 -10.03 5.78
CA ARG A 55 4.55 -9.71 6.78
C ARG A 55 5.18 -9.72 8.16
N GLY A 56 4.77 -8.77 9.00
CA GLY A 56 5.26 -8.64 10.35
C GLY A 56 4.23 -8.04 11.29
N VAL A 57 4.58 -7.97 12.57
CA VAL A 57 3.76 -7.32 13.60
C VAL A 57 3.53 -5.86 13.24
N VAL A 58 2.28 -5.41 13.28
CA VAL A 58 1.94 -4.01 13.05
C VAL A 58 1.76 -3.30 14.39
N TYR A 59 2.65 -2.34 14.65
CA TYR A 59 2.61 -1.51 15.84
C TYR A 59 1.90 -0.19 15.55
N ARG A 60 1.02 0.23 16.46
CA ARG A 60 0.46 1.58 16.47
C ARG A 60 0.89 2.27 17.74
N ASN A 61 1.84 3.20 17.59
CA ASN A 61 2.60 3.76 18.70
C ASN A 61 3.22 2.63 19.53
N GLU A 62 2.70 2.44 20.73
CA GLU A 62 3.17 1.50 21.73
C GLU A 62 2.39 0.18 21.79
N LYS A 63 1.23 0.09 21.14
CA LYS A 63 0.36 -1.09 21.18
C LYS A 63 0.51 -1.93 19.92
N VAL A 64 0.58 -3.25 20.09
CA VAL A 64 0.42 -4.20 18.98
C VAL A 64 -1.01 -4.07 18.48
N GLU A 65 -1.16 -3.56 17.25
CA GLU A 65 -2.48 -3.42 16.61
C GLU A 65 -2.85 -4.70 15.86
N VAL A 66 -1.86 -5.36 15.24
CA VAL A 66 -2.03 -6.66 14.59
C VAL A 66 -0.89 -7.58 14.99
N SER A 67 -1.24 -8.74 15.55
CA SER A 67 -0.31 -9.81 15.91
C SER A 67 0.34 -10.42 14.67
N LEU A 68 1.49 -11.09 14.82
CA LEU A 68 2.09 -11.78 13.67
C LEU A 68 1.16 -12.92 13.23
N ALA A 69 0.58 -13.64 14.20
CA ALA A 69 -0.29 -14.77 13.94
C ALA A 69 -1.50 -14.37 13.09
N ASP A 70 -2.14 -13.23 13.36
CA ASP A 70 -3.28 -12.73 12.57
C ASP A 70 -2.86 -12.28 11.17
N ALA A 71 -1.67 -11.69 11.02
CA ALA A 71 -1.17 -11.20 9.73
C ALA A 71 -0.82 -12.33 8.75
N ILE A 72 -0.36 -13.48 9.25
CA ILE A 72 0.06 -14.63 8.43
C ILE A 72 -0.98 -15.74 8.32
N ARG A 73 -2.04 -15.70 9.15
CA ARG A 73 -3.07 -16.74 9.19
C ARG A 73 -3.69 -16.97 7.82
N GLY A 74 -3.68 -18.22 7.35
CA GLY A 74 -4.26 -18.61 6.08
C GLY A 74 -3.50 -18.11 4.86
N ARG A 75 -2.25 -17.66 5.03
CA ARG A 75 -1.31 -17.42 3.93
C ARG A 75 -0.48 -18.67 3.66
N VAL A 76 0.24 -18.68 2.54
CA VAL A 76 1.18 -19.76 2.19
C VAL A 76 2.60 -19.26 2.40
N SER A 77 3.42 -20.07 3.06
CA SER A 77 4.82 -19.72 3.34
C SER A 77 5.65 -19.75 2.05
N ARG A 78 6.58 -18.81 1.89
CA ARG A 78 7.55 -18.82 0.79
C ARG A 78 8.90 -19.41 1.18
N GLN A 79 9.10 -19.71 2.46
CA GLN A 79 10.34 -20.25 2.98
C GLN A 79 10.06 -21.37 3.98
N ASN A 80 11.00 -22.30 4.13
CA ASN A 80 10.94 -23.28 5.22
C ASN A 80 11.20 -22.57 6.54
N ILE A 81 10.26 -22.66 7.48
CA ILE A 81 10.42 -22.11 8.83
C ILE A 81 10.73 -23.27 9.77
N VAL A 82 11.93 -23.23 10.33
CA VAL A 82 12.47 -24.24 11.24
C VAL A 82 12.63 -23.62 12.61
N ASN A 83 12.28 -24.36 13.66
CA ASN A 83 12.54 -23.95 15.02
C ASN A 83 14.06 -23.99 15.30
N PRO A 84 14.71 -22.87 15.65
CA PRO A 84 16.16 -22.83 15.85
C PRO A 84 16.63 -23.65 17.07
N ILE A 85 15.74 -23.99 18.00
CA ILE A 85 16.07 -24.75 19.22
C ILE A 85 15.89 -26.25 19.00
N THR A 86 14.77 -26.65 18.40
CA THR A 86 14.40 -28.08 18.26
C THR A 86 14.77 -28.68 16.91
N ASP A 87 15.18 -27.84 15.94
CA ASP A 87 15.42 -28.22 14.54
C ASP A 87 14.20 -28.85 13.84
N GLU A 88 13.01 -28.62 14.40
CA GLU A 88 11.74 -29.10 13.85
C GLU A 88 11.22 -28.13 12.78
N VAL A 89 10.86 -28.67 11.61
CA VAL A 89 10.23 -27.89 10.53
C VAL A 89 8.77 -27.64 10.89
N ILE A 90 8.41 -26.38 11.11
CA ILE A 90 7.05 -26.00 11.49
C ILE A 90 6.16 -25.84 10.25
N VAL A 91 6.69 -25.23 9.20
CA VAL A 91 5.99 -25.07 7.91
C VAL A 91 7.02 -25.10 6.78
N ARG A 92 6.70 -25.84 5.72
CA ARG A 92 7.52 -25.91 4.50
C ARG A 92 7.20 -24.77 3.54
N GLU A 93 8.08 -24.54 2.57
CA GLU A 93 7.79 -23.71 1.41
C GLU A 93 6.55 -24.25 0.69
N ASP A 94 5.68 -23.34 0.26
CA ASP A 94 4.41 -23.61 -0.41
C ASP A 94 3.35 -24.35 0.44
N GLU A 95 3.58 -24.47 1.75
CA GLU A 95 2.60 -24.98 2.71
C GLU A 95 1.77 -23.84 3.33
N MET A 96 0.48 -24.10 3.56
CA MET A 96 -0.42 -23.14 4.17
C MET A 96 -0.18 -23.02 5.67
N ILE A 97 -0.09 -21.78 6.15
CA ILE A 97 -0.01 -21.44 7.56
C ILE A 97 -1.43 -21.49 8.15
N THR A 98 -1.74 -22.58 8.85
CA THR A 98 -2.98 -22.72 9.62
C THR A 98 -2.92 -21.89 10.92
N VAL A 99 -4.05 -21.78 11.62
CA VAL A 99 -4.14 -21.04 12.89
C VAL A 99 -3.21 -21.61 13.97
N GLU A 100 -2.98 -22.92 13.96
CA GLU A 100 -2.09 -23.59 14.91
C GLU A 100 -0.62 -23.30 14.58
N ILE A 101 -0.27 -23.39 13.29
CA ILE A 101 1.06 -23.07 12.79
C ILE A 101 1.40 -21.60 13.05
N SER A 102 0.45 -20.67 12.84
CA SER A 102 0.69 -19.25 13.06
C SER A 102 0.98 -18.91 14.52
N ARG A 103 0.33 -19.58 15.47
CA ARG A 103 0.63 -19.43 16.92
C ARG A 103 1.99 -19.99 17.29
N LYS A 104 2.35 -21.18 16.80
CA LYS A 104 3.68 -21.75 17.03
C LYS A 104 4.79 -20.82 16.51
N ILE A 105 4.57 -20.23 15.34
CA ILE A 105 5.48 -19.26 14.73
C ILE A 105 5.62 -18.00 15.62
N GLU A 106 4.53 -17.50 16.18
CA GLU A 106 4.56 -16.34 17.08
C GLU A 106 5.26 -16.66 18.42
N GLU A 107 5.05 -17.86 18.96
CA GLU A 107 5.74 -18.35 20.16
C GLU A 107 7.26 -18.47 19.99
N MET A 108 7.75 -18.66 18.76
CA MET A 108 9.19 -18.62 18.46
C MET A 108 9.80 -17.21 18.59
N GLY A 109 8.96 -16.17 18.67
CA GLY A 109 9.42 -14.78 18.72
C GLY A 109 9.92 -14.25 17.36
N LEU A 110 9.48 -14.84 16.24
CA LEU A 110 9.73 -14.26 14.92
C LEU A 110 8.93 -12.96 14.77
N GLU A 111 9.55 -11.92 14.22
CA GLU A 111 8.87 -10.62 13.99
C GLU A 111 8.33 -10.48 12.57
N LYS A 112 8.99 -11.12 11.59
CA LYS A 112 8.73 -10.97 10.16
C LYS A 112 8.93 -12.27 9.40
N ILE A 113 8.06 -12.54 8.43
CA ILE A 113 8.04 -13.76 7.61
C ILE A 113 7.70 -13.41 6.17
N GLN A 114 8.30 -14.14 5.22
CA GLN A 114 7.91 -14.06 3.81
C GLN A 114 6.76 -15.02 3.48
N VAL A 115 5.68 -14.45 2.96
CA VAL A 115 4.49 -15.18 2.53
C VAL A 115 4.16 -14.87 1.09
N ARG A 116 3.43 -15.77 0.43
CA ARG A 116 2.86 -15.51 -0.89
C ARG A 116 1.68 -14.53 -0.80
N SER A 117 1.45 -13.78 -1.87
CA SER A 117 0.42 -12.76 -1.94
C SER A 117 -0.24 -12.69 -3.32
N PRO A 118 -1.52 -12.29 -3.40
CA PRO A 118 -2.16 -11.88 -4.65
C PRO A 118 -1.38 -10.81 -5.43
N MET A 119 -0.61 -9.95 -4.77
CA MET A 119 0.17 -8.88 -5.42
C MET A 119 1.37 -9.40 -6.21
N THR A 120 1.94 -10.53 -5.78
CA THR A 120 3.11 -11.14 -6.44
C THR A 120 2.75 -12.30 -7.36
N CYS A 121 1.45 -12.59 -7.52
CA CYS A 121 0.98 -13.68 -8.38
C CYS A 121 1.36 -13.44 -9.84
N ASP A 122 1.94 -14.47 -10.48
CA ASP A 122 2.34 -14.46 -11.89
C ASP A 122 1.41 -15.33 -12.77
N SER A 123 0.19 -15.62 -12.32
CA SER A 123 -0.82 -16.32 -13.15
C SER A 123 -1.32 -15.42 -14.29
N ASP A 124 -1.30 -15.92 -15.53
CA ASP A 124 -1.72 -15.18 -16.72
C ASP A 124 -3.19 -14.73 -16.66
N LEU A 125 -4.06 -15.65 -16.23
CA LEU A 125 -5.49 -15.40 -16.04
C LEU A 125 -5.81 -15.59 -14.56
N GLY A 126 -6.45 -14.60 -13.95
CA GLY A 126 -6.89 -14.66 -12.56
C GLY A 126 -5.75 -14.77 -11.55
N MET A 127 -5.81 -15.77 -10.67
CA MET A 127 -4.85 -15.97 -9.58
C MET A 127 -4.68 -17.47 -9.27
N CYS A 128 -3.53 -17.85 -8.71
CA CYS A 128 -3.32 -19.23 -8.24
C CYS A 128 -3.80 -19.45 -6.80
N ARG A 129 -4.10 -20.71 -6.45
CA ARG A 129 -4.55 -21.11 -5.11
C ARG A 129 -3.53 -20.72 -4.04
N LEU A 130 -2.25 -20.95 -4.29
CA LEU A 130 -1.20 -20.71 -3.29
C LEU A 130 -0.95 -19.22 -3.00
N CYS A 131 -1.10 -18.33 -3.99
CA CYS A 131 -0.96 -16.89 -3.76
C CYS A 131 -2.12 -16.31 -2.93
N TYR A 132 -3.33 -16.87 -3.04
CA TYR A 132 -4.47 -16.47 -2.22
C TYR A 132 -4.46 -17.13 -0.84
N GLY A 133 -4.12 -18.42 -0.80
CA GLY A 133 -4.10 -19.26 0.38
C GLY A 133 -5.49 -19.71 0.81
N MET A 134 -5.81 -19.48 2.08
CA MET A 134 -7.03 -19.94 2.72
C MET A 134 -8.23 -19.10 2.32
N ASP A 135 -9.33 -19.78 1.98
CA ASP A 135 -10.64 -19.16 1.94
C ASP A 135 -11.13 -18.87 3.37
N LEU A 136 -11.45 -17.61 3.64
CA LEU A 136 -11.82 -17.14 4.97
C LEU A 136 -13.20 -17.62 5.40
N SER A 137 -14.06 -18.03 4.45
CA SER A 137 -15.40 -18.54 4.73
C SER A 137 -15.38 -20.00 5.15
N THR A 138 -14.53 -20.82 4.52
CA THR A 138 -14.45 -22.27 4.77
C THR A 138 -13.29 -22.67 5.70
N GLY A 139 -12.27 -21.81 5.85
CA GLY A 139 -11.06 -22.12 6.61
C GLY A 139 -10.13 -23.13 5.94
N SER A 140 -10.39 -23.48 4.68
CA SER A 140 -9.61 -24.44 3.89
C SER A 140 -8.87 -23.74 2.74
N LEU A 141 -7.99 -24.47 2.04
CA LEU A 141 -7.36 -23.96 0.82
C LEU A 141 -8.42 -23.65 -0.22
N VAL A 142 -8.33 -22.45 -0.80
CA VAL A 142 -9.29 -21.98 -1.80
C VAL A 142 -9.44 -22.97 -2.95
N GLU A 143 -10.66 -23.13 -3.45
CA GLU A 143 -10.95 -23.99 -4.59
C GLU A 143 -10.73 -23.26 -5.93
N GLU A 144 -10.41 -24.03 -6.97
CA GLU A 144 -10.34 -23.52 -8.33
C GLU A 144 -11.75 -23.16 -8.82
N GLY A 145 -11.85 -22.04 -9.54
CA GLY A 145 -13.12 -21.44 -9.95
C GLY A 145 -13.71 -20.45 -8.94
N LEU A 146 -13.14 -20.25 -7.74
CA LEU A 146 -13.68 -19.26 -6.80
C LEU A 146 -13.45 -17.82 -7.31
N ALA A 147 -14.53 -17.02 -7.35
CA ALA A 147 -14.51 -15.62 -7.76
C ALA A 147 -14.02 -14.68 -6.63
N VAL A 148 -12.76 -14.85 -6.24
CA VAL A 148 -12.08 -14.12 -5.16
C VAL A 148 -12.08 -12.60 -5.35
N GLY A 149 -12.10 -12.11 -6.59
CA GLY A 149 -12.19 -10.68 -6.89
C GLY A 149 -13.51 -10.03 -6.49
N ILE A 150 -14.63 -10.71 -6.74
CA ILE A 150 -15.96 -10.24 -6.34
C ILE A 150 -16.10 -10.28 -4.82
N ILE A 151 -15.59 -11.34 -4.18
CA ILE A 151 -15.55 -11.45 -2.72
C ILE A 151 -14.75 -10.29 -2.14
N ALA A 152 -13.55 -10.01 -2.66
CA ALA A 152 -12.72 -8.89 -2.22
C ALA A 152 -13.43 -7.53 -2.37
N ALA A 153 -14.08 -7.29 -3.50
CA ALA A 153 -14.84 -6.05 -3.73
C ALA A 153 -15.97 -5.86 -2.70
N GLN A 154 -16.71 -6.93 -2.39
CA GLN A 154 -17.78 -6.90 -1.40
C GLN A 154 -17.24 -6.72 0.03
N SER A 155 -16.18 -7.44 0.40
CA SER A 155 -15.53 -7.35 1.71
C SER A 155 -14.95 -5.96 2.00
N ILE A 156 -14.67 -5.16 0.97
CA ILE A 156 -14.23 -3.77 1.11
C ILE A 156 -15.43 -2.80 1.07
N GLY A 157 -16.36 -3.02 0.14
CA GLY A 157 -17.48 -2.12 -0.12
C GLY A 157 -18.62 -2.16 0.90
N GLU A 158 -18.99 -3.35 1.38
CA GLU A 158 -20.06 -3.50 2.38
C GLU A 158 -19.70 -2.81 3.70
N PRO A 159 -18.50 -3.03 4.29
CA PRO A 159 -18.11 -2.25 5.45
C PRO A 159 -17.91 -0.76 5.13
N GLY A 160 -17.49 -0.39 3.92
CA GLY A 160 -17.43 0.99 3.46
C GLY A 160 -18.77 1.73 3.63
N THR A 161 -19.88 1.02 3.40
CA THR A 161 -21.23 1.57 3.60
C THR A 161 -21.52 1.75 5.08
N GLN A 162 -21.08 0.81 5.92
CA GLN A 162 -21.16 0.93 7.37
C GLN A 162 -20.31 2.10 7.91
N LEU A 163 -19.15 2.40 7.32
CA LEU A 163 -18.31 3.55 7.68
C LEU A 163 -19.11 4.85 7.54
N THR A 164 -19.82 5.00 6.41
CA THR A 164 -20.64 6.19 6.15
C THR A 164 -21.79 6.35 7.14
N MET A 165 -22.34 5.24 7.65
CA MET A 165 -23.43 5.25 8.64
C MET A 165 -22.94 5.47 10.08
N ARG A 166 -21.80 4.88 10.49
CA ARG A 166 -21.33 4.89 11.90
C ARG A 166 -20.57 6.15 12.33
N THR A 167 -19.88 6.81 11.39
CA THR A 167 -18.92 7.88 11.72
C THR A 167 -19.52 9.06 12.51
N PHE A 168 -20.84 9.30 12.44
CA PHE A 168 -21.42 10.58 12.89
C PHE A 168 -22.26 10.52 14.18
N HIS A 169 -22.43 9.35 14.80
CA HIS A 169 -23.05 9.27 16.13
C HIS A 169 -22.14 9.79 17.25
N ILE A 170 -20.85 10.02 16.96
CA ILE A 170 -19.86 10.59 17.88
C ILE A 170 -19.81 12.13 17.78
N GLY A 171 -20.67 12.76 16.95
CA GLY A 171 -20.70 14.22 16.72
C GLY A 171 -21.03 15.10 17.94
N GLY A 172 -21.10 14.53 19.15
CA GLY A 172 -21.30 15.25 20.41
C GLY A 172 -20.17 15.14 21.44
N VAL A 173 -19.15 14.28 21.25
CA VAL A 173 -18.08 14.09 22.25
C VAL A 173 -16.73 14.01 21.56
N ALA A 174 -15.95 15.10 21.65
CA ALA A 174 -14.54 15.09 21.25
C ALA A 174 -13.73 14.30 22.28
N ILE A 175 -13.42 13.04 21.97
CA ILE A 175 -12.49 12.25 22.77
C ILE A 175 -11.09 12.71 22.40
N LYS A 176 -10.43 13.40 23.32
CA LYS A 176 -9.04 13.82 23.19
C LYS A 176 -8.16 12.60 23.46
N ASP A 177 -7.52 12.06 22.44
CA ASP A 177 -6.50 11.02 22.63
C ASP A 177 -5.37 11.59 23.49
N ILE A 178 -4.96 10.84 24.51
CA ILE A 178 -3.88 11.23 25.42
C ILE A 178 -2.57 11.09 24.64
N GLN A 179 -1.89 12.19 24.37
CA GLN A 179 -0.55 12.15 23.78
C GLN A 179 0.48 11.80 24.86
N GLU A 180 1.33 10.83 24.56
CA GLU A 180 2.47 10.46 25.40
C GLU A 180 3.63 11.46 25.19
N SER A 181 4.28 11.88 26.28
CA SER A 181 5.42 12.82 26.30
C SER A 181 6.76 12.16 26.59
N GLU A 182 6.77 10.85 26.77
CA GLU A 182 7.90 10.12 27.31
C GLU A 182 8.01 8.76 26.64
N ILE A 183 9.25 8.32 26.40
CA ILE A 183 9.56 6.93 26.01
C ILE A 183 10.08 6.21 27.23
N LYS A 184 9.56 5.00 27.49
CA LYS A 184 10.00 4.12 28.60
C LYS A 184 10.61 2.83 28.05
N SER A 185 11.66 2.34 28.70
CA SER A 185 12.27 1.04 28.40
C SER A 185 11.31 -0.08 28.78
N ARG A 186 11.12 -1.08 27.91
CA ARG A 186 10.24 -2.24 28.21
C ARG A 186 11.03 -3.48 28.60
N ARG A 187 12.32 -3.51 28.26
CA ARG A 187 13.25 -4.57 28.67
C ARG A 187 14.37 -3.99 29.52
N ASN A 188 14.98 -4.88 30.30
CA ASN A 188 16.26 -4.58 30.94
C ASN A 188 17.35 -4.70 29.88
N GLY A 189 18.28 -3.77 29.88
CA GLY A 189 19.39 -3.79 28.93
C GLY A 189 20.28 -2.58 29.10
N GLN A 190 21.20 -2.41 28.16
CA GLN A 190 22.11 -1.28 28.10
C GLN A 190 21.71 -0.36 26.95
N VAL A 191 21.70 0.95 27.19
CA VAL A 191 21.32 1.93 26.18
C VAL A 191 22.48 2.23 25.25
N ARG A 192 22.25 2.17 23.95
CA ARG A 192 23.18 2.56 22.90
C ARG A 192 22.54 3.65 22.05
N LEU A 193 23.22 4.79 21.96
CA LEU A 193 22.77 5.92 21.16
C LEU A 193 23.32 5.75 19.73
N ALA A 194 22.45 5.56 18.75
CA ALA A 194 22.79 5.44 17.35
C ALA A 194 22.29 6.69 16.60
N ARG A 195 23.18 7.36 15.85
CA ARG A 195 22.83 8.58 15.07
C ARG A 195 22.24 9.73 15.89
N ILE A 196 22.45 9.75 17.20
CA ILE A 196 22.04 10.85 18.08
C ILE A 196 23.18 11.85 18.17
N ARG A 197 22.91 13.08 17.73
CA ARG A 197 23.71 14.25 18.10
C ARG A 197 22.97 14.96 19.21
N SER A 198 23.59 15.10 20.37
CA SER A 198 23.04 15.84 21.51
C SER A 198 24.00 16.93 21.97
N VAL A 199 23.43 18.00 22.50
CA VAL A 199 24.18 19.10 23.13
C VAL A 199 23.62 19.32 24.52
N VAL A 200 24.52 19.62 25.46
CA VAL A 200 24.14 20.03 26.82
C VAL A 200 23.77 21.51 26.77
N ASN A 201 22.50 21.82 27.01
CA ASN A 201 22.02 23.19 27.05
C ASN A 201 22.52 23.91 28.33
N SER A 202 22.34 25.23 28.41
CA SER A 202 22.69 26.05 29.59
C SER A 202 22.10 25.54 30.91
N ASP A 203 20.97 24.83 30.84
CA ASP A 203 20.27 24.23 31.98
C ASP A 203 20.84 22.86 32.42
N GLY A 204 21.96 22.41 31.82
CA GLY A 204 22.60 21.12 32.14
C GLY A 204 21.86 19.89 31.61
N LYS A 205 20.86 20.07 30.75
CA LYS A 205 20.07 19.00 30.12
C LYS A 205 20.65 18.61 28.77
N SER A 206 20.75 17.30 28.50
CA SER A 206 21.16 16.77 27.20
C SER A 206 19.97 16.78 26.23
N VAL A 207 20.04 17.66 25.23
CA VAL A 207 18.97 17.85 24.24
C VAL A 207 19.41 17.28 22.90
N VAL A 208 18.54 16.49 22.26
CA VAL A 208 18.80 15.91 20.94
C VAL A 208 18.60 16.94 19.83
N LEU A 209 19.62 17.13 19.00
CA LEU A 209 19.58 17.99 17.81
C LEU A 209 19.17 17.21 16.56
N GLY A 210 19.66 15.96 16.43
CA GLY A 210 19.38 15.13 15.26
C GLY A 210 17.95 14.60 15.21
N ARG A 211 17.35 14.58 14.02
CA ARG A 211 15.98 14.06 13.81
C ARG A 211 15.90 12.53 13.73
N ASN A 212 16.94 11.90 13.19
CA ASN A 212 17.00 10.45 12.99
C ASN A 212 17.78 9.77 14.11
N GLY A 213 17.70 10.33 15.33
CA GLY A 213 18.29 9.75 16.51
C GLY A 213 17.59 8.43 16.85
N GLU A 214 18.37 7.37 16.96
CA GLU A 214 17.87 6.05 17.35
C GLU A 214 18.47 5.70 18.72
N LEU A 215 17.61 5.31 19.66
CA LEU A 215 18.01 4.78 20.96
C LEU A 215 17.74 3.29 20.95
N VAL A 216 18.81 2.50 21.01
CA VAL A 216 18.76 1.04 20.96
C VAL A 216 19.02 0.50 22.36
N VAL A 217 18.19 -0.40 22.85
CA VAL A 217 18.45 -1.14 24.09
C VAL A 217 19.05 -2.49 23.69
N VAL A 218 20.25 -2.79 24.19
CA VAL A 218 20.99 -4.04 23.90
C VAL A 218 21.07 -4.94 25.12
N ASP A 219 21.15 -6.25 24.88
CA ASP A 219 21.42 -7.27 25.92
C ASP A 219 22.92 -7.32 26.26
N ALA A 220 23.30 -8.06 27.31
CA ALA A 220 24.69 -8.30 27.72
C ALA A 220 25.57 -9.00 26.65
N LYS A 221 24.95 -9.50 25.56
CA LYS A 221 25.61 -10.10 24.39
C LYS A 221 25.60 -9.18 23.16
N ASP A 222 25.37 -7.88 23.33
CA ASP A 222 25.30 -6.84 22.27
C ASP A 222 24.26 -7.15 21.17
N ARG A 223 23.21 -7.92 21.52
CA ARG A 223 22.04 -8.14 20.66
C ARG A 223 21.04 -7.02 20.91
N GLU A 224 20.56 -6.42 19.83
CA GLU A 224 19.52 -5.40 19.90
C GLU A 224 18.20 -6.02 20.39
N LEU A 225 17.68 -5.49 21.50
CA LEU A 225 16.40 -5.90 22.07
C LEU A 225 15.28 -4.98 21.60
N GLU A 226 15.53 -3.66 21.60
CA GLU A 226 14.53 -2.64 21.30
C GLU A 226 15.19 -1.47 20.56
N ARG A 227 14.44 -0.82 19.67
CA ARG A 227 14.88 0.36 18.91
C ARG A 227 13.79 1.42 18.97
N TYR A 228 14.15 2.61 19.45
CA TYR A 228 13.26 3.76 19.59
C TYR A 228 13.76 4.92 18.72
N THR A 229 12.86 5.56 17.98
CA THR A 229 13.17 6.81 17.28
C THR A 229 12.96 7.98 18.22
N VAL A 230 14.02 8.75 18.48
CA VAL A 230 14.01 9.90 19.37
C VAL A 230 13.76 11.17 18.57
N PRO A 231 12.70 11.95 18.87
CA PRO A 231 12.41 13.17 18.14
C PRO A 231 13.41 14.29 18.48
N THR A 232 13.62 15.21 17.54
CA THR A 232 14.40 16.44 17.76
C THR A 232 13.83 17.24 18.93
N GLY A 233 14.73 17.71 19.79
CA GLY A 233 14.41 18.47 21.00
C GLY A 233 13.87 17.64 22.16
N ALA A 234 13.91 16.32 22.06
CA ALA A 234 13.76 15.47 23.24
C ALA A 234 14.94 15.68 24.19
N VAL A 235 14.64 15.69 25.49
CA VAL A 235 15.62 15.69 26.57
C VAL A 235 15.92 14.23 26.91
N LEU A 236 17.16 13.82 26.72
CA LEU A 236 17.63 12.49 27.11
C LEU A 236 17.77 12.45 28.65
N GLN A 237 17.15 11.45 29.26
CA GLN A 237 17.28 11.18 30.71
C GLN A 237 18.35 10.13 31.01
N VAL A 238 18.86 9.46 29.97
CA VAL A 238 19.84 8.37 30.06
C VAL A 238 21.10 8.70 29.25
N ALA A 239 22.25 8.22 29.72
CA ALA A 239 23.53 8.33 29.04
C ALA A 239 23.84 7.12 28.15
N GLU A 240 24.80 7.28 27.24
CA GLU A 240 25.31 6.16 26.43
C GLU A 240 25.95 5.09 27.34
N ASN A 241 25.62 3.83 27.09
CA ASN A 241 26.02 2.65 27.86
C ASN A 241 25.44 2.57 29.29
N GLU A 242 24.40 3.34 29.60
CA GLU A 242 23.70 3.23 30.88
C GLU A 242 22.82 1.97 30.93
N THR A 243 22.83 1.29 32.08
CA THR A 243 21.97 0.13 32.32
C THR A 243 20.58 0.60 32.70
N VAL A 244 19.57 0.21 31.92
CA VAL A 244 18.17 0.59 32.13
C VAL A 244 17.33 -0.57 32.62
N ILE A 245 16.38 -0.24 33.50
CA ILE A 245 15.38 -1.17 34.01
C ILE A 245 14.04 -0.99 33.30
N ILE A 246 13.20 -2.04 33.34
CA ILE A 246 11.82 -1.98 32.83
C ILE A 246 11.06 -0.80 33.46
N GLY A 247 10.48 0.05 32.63
CA GLY A 247 9.70 1.22 33.02
C GLY A 247 10.50 2.51 33.20
N GLN A 248 11.83 2.47 33.09
CA GLN A 248 12.67 3.67 33.18
C GLN A 248 12.43 4.59 31.98
N VAL A 249 12.27 5.89 32.25
CA VAL A 249 12.09 6.91 31.21
C VAL A 249 13.43 7.16 30.51
N LEU A 250 13.44 6.97 29.19
CA LEU A 250 14.61 7.13 28.33
C LEU A 250 14.74 8.59 27.85
N CYS A 251 13.64 9.19 27.39
CA CYS A 251 13.63 10.59 26.99
C CYS A 251 12.24 11.22 27.16
N THR A 252 12.22 12.54 27.30
CA THR A 252 10.99 13.35 27.45
C THR A 252 10.96 14.51 26.47
N TRP A 253 9.77 14.93 26.03
CA TRP A 253 9.59 16.10 25.17
C TRP A 253 8.30 16.86 25.49
N ASP A 254 8.19 18.08 24.97
CA ASP A 254 7.00 18.91 25.11
C ASP A 254 5.85 18.39 24.22
N GLN A 255 4.68 18.16 24.83
CA GLN A 255 3.46 17.67 24.16
C GLN A 255 2.81 18.72 23.27
N HIS A 256 3.03 20.00 23.53
CA HIS A 256 2.29 21.08 22.89
C HIS A 256 3.13 21.86 21.89
N SER A 257 4.45 21.67 21.88
CA SER A 257 5.32 22.37 20.96
C SER A 257 6.44 21.49 20.40
N ILE A 258 6.86 21.79 19.17
CA ILE A 258 8.10 21.29 18.58
C ILE A 258 9.10 22.44 18.67
N PRO A 259 10.17 22.30 19.48
CA PRO A 259 11.19 23.34 19.59
C PRO A 259 12.06 23.34 18.33
N ILE A 260 12.39 24.53 17.84
CA ILE A 260 13.43 24.78 16.84
C ILE A 260 14.67 25.19 17.62
N LEU A 261 15.72 24.36 17.59
CA LEU A 261 16.93 24.51 18.38
C LEU A 261 18.08 25.00 17.52
N CYS A 262 19.03 25.73 18.10
CA CYS A 262 20.29 26.04 17.45
C CYS A 262 21.34 24.95 17.68
N GLU A 263 22.09 24.57 16.65
CA GLU A 263 23.23 23.66 16.74
C GLU A 263 24.53 24.38 17.14
N VAL A 264 24.67 25.64 16.72
CA VAL A 264 25.83 26.48 16.97
C VAL A 264 25.45 27.70 17.80
N GLY A 265 26.38 28.15 18.65
CA GLY A 265 26.23 29.41 19.36
C GLY A 265 26.58 30.59 18.45
N GLY A 266 25.86 31.70 18.57
CA GLY A 266 26.04 32.86 17.72
C GLY A 266 25.15 34.03 18.12
N LYS A 267 25.25 35.12 17.37
CA LYS A 267 24.38 36.29 17.50
C LYS A 267 23.17 36.14 16.59
N VAL A 268 21.97 36.31 17.14
CA VAL A 268 20.70 36.17 16.41
C VAL A 268 20.44 37.38 15.51
N ARG A 269 20.16 37.14 14.22
CA ARG A 269 19.68 38.15 13.26
C ARG A 269 18.36 37.68 12.64
N PHE A 270 17.40 38.60 12.50
CA PHE A 270 16.14 38.31 11.85
C PHE A 270 16.20 38.64 10.36
N GLU A 271 15.68 37.74 9.52
CA GLU A 271 15.60 37.94 8.08
C GLU A 271 14.19 37.58 7.59
N ASP A 272 13.63 38.41 6.70
CA ASP A 272 12.25 38.33 6.21
C ASP A 272 11.15 38.34 7.32
N LEU A 273 11.46 38.86 8.52
CA LEU A 273 10.57 39.00 9.67
C LEU A 273 10.10 40.47 9.82
N VAL A 274 9.01 40.83 9.14
CA VAL A 274 8.43 42.18 9.11
C VAL A 274 7.11 42.23 9.88
N GLU A 275 6.98 43.17 10.80
CA GLU A 275 5.80 43.32 11.65
C GLU A 275 4.54 43.67 10.84
N GLY A 276 3.45 42.93 11.06
CA GLY A 276 2.19 43.05 10.33
C GLY A 276 2.14 42.33 8.99
N GLN A 277 3.28 41.93 8.41
CA GLN A 277 3.35 41.16 7.16
C GLN A 277 3.71 39.69 7.38
N SER A 278 4.76 39.40 8.16
CA SER A 278 5.21 38.03 8.46
C SER A 278 5.25 37.71 9.95
N ILE A 279 5.25 38.71 10.84
CA ILE A 279 5.09 38.51 12.29
C ILE A 279 3.96 39.34 12.89
N ARG A 280 3.30 38.78 13.90
CA ARG A 280 2.33 39.45 14.76
C ARG A 280 2.82 39.41 16.20
N SER A 281 2.94 40.58 16.81
CA SER A 281 3.31 40.75 18.22
C SER A 281 2.05 40.86 19.07
N GLU A 282 1.88 39.98 20.05
CA GLU A 282 0.83 40.08 21.06
C GLU A 282 1.44 40.30 22.44
N LYS A 283 0.81 41.14 23.26
CA LYS A 283 1.20 41.31 24.67
C LYS A 283 0.34 40.42 25.53
N ASP A 284 0.97 39.48 26.22
CA ASP A 284 0.30 38.69 27.25
C ASP A 284 -0.08 39.57 28.45
N PRO A 285 -1.09 39.18 29.26
CA PRO A 285 -1.47 39.89 30.48
C PRO A 285 -0.33 40.08 31.49
N SER A 286 0.70 39.22 31.42
CA SER A 286 1.92 39.28 32.24
C SER A 286 2.96 40.30 31.74
N GLY A 287 2.70 41.00 30.63
CA GLY A 287 3.60 42.02 30.06
C GLY A 287 4.65 41.48 29.07
N ASN A 288 4.73 40.16 28.88
CA ASN A 288 5.61 39.55 27.89
C ASN A 288 5.08 39.76 26.46
N ILE A 289 5.98 40.10 25.54
CA ILE A 289 5.67 40.26 24.11
C ILE A 289 5.91 38.92 23.42
N ARG A 290 4.85 38.29 22.93
CA ARG A 290 4.91 37.05 22.16
C ARG A 290 4.84 37.37 20.67
N LYS A 291 5.91 37.04 19.94
CA LYS A 291 5.97 37.21 18.48
C LYS A 291 5.59 35.89 17.82
N THR A 292 4.55 35.92 16.99
CA THR A 292 4.06 34.75 16.25
C THR A 292 4.18 34.99 14.75
N VAL A 293 4.72 34.02 14.01
CA VAL A 293 4.79 34.08 12.55
C VAL A 293 3.38 33.90 11.97
N ILE A 294 2.96 34.84 11.11
CA ILE A 294 1.66 34.81 10.44
C ILE A 294 1.78 34.31 9.00
N GLU A 295 0.64 33.87 8.45
CA GLU A 295 0.54 33.53 7.03
C GLU A 295 0.84 34.78 6.20
N HIS A 296 1.84 34.68 5.35
CA HIS A 296 2.34 35.77 4.51
C HIS A 296 2.22 35.37 3.04
N LYS A 297 1.72 36.29 2.22
CA LYS A 297 1.59 36.09 0.77
C LYS A 297 2.68 36.92 0.08
N GLY A 298 3.71 36.29 -0.49
CA GLY A 298 4.81 36.99 -1.17
C GLY A 298 6.14 36.22 -1.20
N GLU A 299 7.25 36.92 -1.45
CA GLU A 299 8.63 36.39 -1.48
C GLU A 299 9.34 36.36 -0.11
N LEU A 300 8.64 36.70 0.96
CA LEU A 300 9.17 36.69 2.33
C LEU A 300 9.30 35.25 2.82
N HIS A 301 10.46 34.88 3.38
CA HIS A 301 10.70 33.58 4.03
C HIS A 301 11.26 33.79 5.44
N PRO A 302 10.38 33.88 6.45
CA PRO A 302 10.79 34.17 7.83
C PRO A 302 11.88 33.21 8.31
N GLN A 303 13.05 33.75 8.66
CA GLN A 303 14.17 32.95 9.14
C GLN A 303 14.99 33.68 10.20
N ILE A 304 15.64 32.89 11.04
CA ILE A 304 16.60 33.34 12.05
C ILE A 304 17.98 32.93 11.57
N VAL A 305 18.86 33.90 11.37
CA VAL A 305 20.26 33.70 11.01
C VAL A 305 21.13 33.83 12.25
N LEU A 306 22.11 32.94 12.41
CA LEU A 306 23.12 33.03 13.45
C LEU A 306 24.42 33.53 12.84
N GLU A 307 24.97 34.59 13.41
CA GLU A 307 26.21 35.21 12.97
C GLU A 307 27.32 35.04 14.02
N ASP A 308 28.56 34.92 13.54
CA ASP A 308 29.74 35.06 14.39
C ASP A 308 30.00 36.56 14.70
N SER A 309 30.90 36.82 15.64
CA SER A 309 31.42 38.14 16.01
C SER A 309 31.94 38.98 14.83
N THR A 310 32.26 38.34 13.70
CA THR A 310 32.74 38.95 12.44
C THR A 310 31.63 39.29 11.45
N GLY A 311 30.37 38.95 11.73
CA GLY A 311 29.23 39.12 10.82
C GLY A 311 29.11 38.03 9.75
N THR A 312 29.90 36.95 9.86
CA THR A 312 29.79 35.78 8.97
C THR A 312 28.63 34.91 9.42
N ILE A 313 27.78 34.47 8.48
CA ILE A 313 26.65 33.59 8.75
C ILE A 313 27.19 32.19 9.10
N LEU A 314 26.94 31.76 10.33
CA LEU A 314 27.27 30.42 10.82
C LEU A 314 26.21 29.41 10.41
N ASP A 315 24.93 29.77 10.59
CA ASP A 315 23.79 28.89 10.32
C ASP A 315 22.50 29.71 10.17
N PHE A 316 21.44 29.11 9.62
CA PHE A 316 20.13 29.74 9.49
C PHE A 316 18.97 28.76 9.70
N TYR A 317 17.91 29.23 10.35
CA TYR A 317 16.77 28.44 10.79
C TYR A 317 15.47 29.05 10.29
N TYR A 318 14.76 28.30 9.45
CA TYR A 318 13.45 28.73 8.94
C TYR A 318 12.36 28.64 10.01
N LEU A 319 11.50 29.65 10.03
CA LEU A 319 10.35 29.70 10.92
C LEU A 319 9.06 29.36 10.14
N PRO A 320 8.38 28.24 10.48
CA PRO A 320 7.11 27.92 9.87
C PRO A 320 6.00 28.87 10.35
N GLU A 321 4.89 28.89 9.62
CA GLU A 321 3.69 29.62 10.03
C GLU A 321 3.21 29.15 11.41
N ARG A 322 2.69 30.09 12.21
CA ARG A 322 2.26 29.90 13.61
C ARG A 322 3.38 29.62 14.62
N ALA A 323 4.65 29.59 14.21
CA ALA A 323 5.75 29.49 15.15
C ALA A 323 5.80 30.70 16.08
N SER A 324 5.90 30.44 17.40
CA SER A 324 6.17 31.46 18.42
C SER A 324 7.69 31.63 18.55
N ILE A 325 8.19 32.83 18.31
CA ILE A 325 9.62 33.16 18.42
C ILE A 325 9.94 33.41 19.90
N GLU A 326 10.99 32.75 20.42
CA GLU A 326 11.41 32.85 21.83
C GLU A 326 12.65 33.74 22.03
N VAL A 327 13.39 34.02 20.95
CA VAL A 327 14.61 34.84 20.98
C VAL A 327 14.37 36.27 20.53
N VAL A 328 15.28 37.17 20.94
CA VAL A 328 15.28 38.58 20.53
C VAL A 328 16.40 38.83 19.51
N GLU A 329 16.17 39.75 18.58
CA GLU A 329 17.20 40.17 17.62
C GLU A 329 18.43 40.75 18.34
N GLY A 330 19.62 40.32 17.93
CA GLY A 330 20.90 40.71 18.52
C GLY A 330 21.29 39.94 19.78
N GLN A 331 20.46 39.02 20.27
CA GLN A 331 20.76 38.19 21.43
C GLN A 331 21.91 37.20 21.13
N GLN A 332 22.84 37.05 22.07
CA GLN A 332 23.87 36.02 22.01
C GLN A 332 23.32 34.73 22.62
N ILE A 333 23.40 33.62 21.87
CA ILE A 333 22.89 32.31 22.32
C ILE A 333 23.98 31.24 22.28
N SER A 334 23.84 30.22 23.14
CA SER A 334 24.65 29.00 23.12
C SER A 334 23.93 27.90 22.33
N ALA A 335 24.69 26.92 21.83
CA ALA A 335 24.13 25.72 21.21
C ALA A 335 23.11 25.03 22.13
N GLY A 336 22.03 24.52 21.56
CA GLY A 336 20.92 23.88 22.27
C GLY A 336 19.83 24.84 22.78
N THR A 337 19.95 26.15 22.52
CA THR A 337 18.91 27.13 22.87
C THR A 337 17.70 27.02 21.93
N VAL A 338 16.49 27.17 22.46
CA VAL A 338 15.25 27.18 21.65
C VAL A 338 15.10 28.55 20.98
N LEU A 339 15.16 28.59 19.65
CA LEU A 339 14.94 29.78 18.83
C LEU A 339 13.45 30.12 18.71
N ALA A 340 12.64 29.11 18.46
CA ALA A 340 11.20 29.23 18.31
C ALA A 340 10.50 27.93 18.70
N LYS A 341 9.24 28.04 19.07
CA LYS A 341 8.36 26.90 19.36
C LYS A 341 7.24 26.89 18.35
N ASN A 342 7.19 25.84 17.55
CA ASN A 342 6.03 25.62 16.72
C ASN A 342 4.96 24.92 17.56
N PRO A 343 3.75 25.46 17.75
CA PRO A 343 2.69 24.70 18.38
C PRO A 343 2.52 23.39 17.61
N ARG A 344 2.61 22.25 18.31
CA ARG A 344 2.14 21.00 17.74
C ARG A 344 0.68 21.25 17.43
N GLU A 345 0.31 21.14 16.16
CA GLU A 345 -1.09 20.96 15.85
C GLU A 345 -1.53 19.79 16.71
N THR A 346 -2.42 20.06 17.68
CA THR A 346 -3.13 19.00 18.41
C THR A 346 -3.55 18.06 17.32
N SER A 347 -2.99 16.84 17.25
CA SER A 347 -3.24 15.92 16.13
C SER A 347 -4.72 15.96 15.90
N GLY A 348 -5.14 16.68 14.87
CA GLY A 348 -6.53 17.01 14.68
C GLY A 348 -7.13 15.74 14.16
N THR A 349 -7.46 14.83 15.06
CA THR A 349 -7.96 13.47 14.80
C THR A 349 -7.43 12.91 13.48
N GLN A 350 -6.10 12.92 13.22
CA GLN A 350 -5.45 12.69 11.91
C GLN A 350 -6.36 12.78 10.65
N ASP A 351 -7.20 13.79 10.44
CA ASP A 351 -8.27 13.75 9.39
C ASP A 351 -8.84 12.34 9.10
N ILE A 352 -8.99 11.51 10.15
CA ILE A 352 -9.60 10.17 10.10
C ILE A 352 -11.08 10.32 9.73
N THR A 353 -11.60 11.54 9.95
CA THR A 353 -12.89 12.07 9.50
C THR A 353 -13.13 11.96 7.99
N GLY A 354 -12.09 11.75 7.19
CA GLY A 354 -12.21 11.48 5.76
C GLY A 354 -12.94 10.17 5.43
N GLY A 355 -13.05 9.22 6.36
CA GLY A 355 -13.78 7.95 6.18
C GLY A 355 -13.68 7.35 4.77
N LEU A 356 -14.84 7.17 4.12
CA LEU A 356 -14.91 6.66 2.75
C LEU A 356 -14.23 7.56 1.68
N PRO A 357 -14.40 8.90 1.66
CA PRO A 357 -13.66 9.78 0.75
C PRO A 357 -12.16 9.53 0.68
N ARG A 358 -11.50 9.30 1.83
CA ARG A 358 -10.06 9.01 1.87
C ARG A 358 -9.74 7.67 1.20
N VAL A 359 -10.55 6.63 1.45
CA VAL A 359 -10.41 5.32 0.78
C VAL A 359 -10.58 5.45 -0.73
N THR A 360 -11.58 6.22 -1.17
CA THR A 360 -11.82 6.49 -2.60
C THR A 360 -10.66 7.25 -3.23
N GLU A 361 -10.08 8.25 -2.55
CA GLU A 361 -8.89 8.96 -3.05
C GLU A 361 -7.69 8.03 -3.25
N LEU A 362 -7.46 7.10 -2.31
CA LEU A 362 -6.39 6.11 -2.38
C LEU A 362 -6.59 5.12 -3.53
N PHE A 363 -7.79 4.55 -3.68
CA PHE A 363 -8.09 3.63 -4.79
C PHE A 363 -8.14 4.32 -6.16
N GLU A 364 -8.43 5.62 -6.22
CA GLU A 364 -8.32 6.39 -7.46
C GLU A 364 -6.89 6.90 -7.72
N ALA A 365 -5.93 6.55 -6.85
CA ALA A 365 -4.53 6.98 -6.90
C ALA A 365 -4.38 8.51 -7.06
N ARG A 366 -5.30 9.30 -6.47
CA ARG A 366 -5.32 10.75 -6.65
C ARG A 366 -4.16 11.38 -5.91
N LYS A 367 -3.60 12.45 -6.49
CA LYS A 367 -2.62 13.28 -5.78
C LYS A 367 -3.32 14.02 -4.64
N PRO A 368 -2.83 13.92 -3.39
CA PRO A 368 -3.35 14.70 -2.28
C PRO A 368 -3.28 16.21 -2.58
N LYS A 369 -4.17 16.99 -1.97
CA LYS A 369 -4.17 18.47 -2.13
C LYS A 369 -2.85 19.10 -1.69
N GLU A 370 -2.28 18.55 -0.62
CA GLU A 370 -1.07 19.04 0.00
C GLU A 370 -0.04 17.89 0.12
N PRO A 371 0.64 17.53 -0.98
CA PRO A 371 1.52 16.38 -1.00
C PRO A 371 2.83 16.64 -0.24
N ALA A 372 3.36 15.60 0.39
CA ALA A 372 4.76 15.54 0.78
C ALA A 372 5.65 15.39 -0.46
N ILE A 373 6.84 15.98 -0.39
CA ILE A 373 7.89 15.82 -1.41
C ILE A 373 8.89 14.82 -0.86
N ILE A 374 9.24 13.81 -1.66
CA ILE A 374 10.21 12.77 -1.29
C ILE A 374 11.57 13.03 -1.94
N ALA A 375 12.64 12.57 -1.29
CA ALA A 375 13.97 12.52 -1.89
C ALA A 375 13.97 11.52 -3.07
N GLU A 376 14.55 11.88 -4.20
CA GLU A 376 14.63 10.99 -5.37
C GLU A 376 15.90 10.14 -5.40
N ILE A 377 16.94 10.59 -4.68
CA ILE A 377 18.24 9.93 -4.60
C ILE A 377 18.68 9.88 -3.14
N ASP A 378 19.53 8.91 -2.82
CA ASP A 378 20.25 8.87 -1.55
C ASP A 378 21.29 9.99 -1.54
N GLY A 379 21.44 10.71 -0.43
CA GLY A 379 22.46 11.73 -0.34
C GLY A 379 22.35 12.68 0.84
N GLU A 380 23.23 13.68 0.81
CA GLU A 380 23.28 14.78 1.77
C GLU A 380 22.44 15.96 1.28
N ILE A 381 21.73 16.60 2.19
CA ILE A 381 20.89 17.75 1.89
C ILE A 381 21.70 19.04 1.90
N GLU A 382 21.64 19.76 0.79
CA GLU A 382 22.14 21.12 0.63
C GLU A 382 20.95 22.08 0.45
N LEU A 383 20.81 23.04 1.38
CA LEU A 383 19.79 24.08 1.32
C LEU A 383 20.36 25.27 0.57
N VAL A 384 19.86 25.53 -0.63
CA VAL A 384 20.30 26.68 -1.44
C VAL A 384 19.49 27.91 -1.04
N ALA A 385 20.18 29.01 -0.75
CA ALA A 385 19.56 30.29 -0.41
C ALA A 385 18.86 30.96 -1.62
N GLU A 386 19.24 30.59 -2.84
CA GLU A 386 18.67 31.12 -4.08
C GLU A 386 17.23 30.65 -4.31
N LYS A 387 16.34 31.61 -4.54
CA LYS A 387 14.91 31.42 -4.80
C LYS A 387 14.68 31.34 -6.31
N LYS A 388 14.13 30.23 -6.84
CA LYS A 388 13.54 30.22 -8.20
C LYS A 388 12.06 30.57 -8.10
N ARG A 389 11.67 31.79 -8.53
CA ARG A 389 10.27 32.26 -8.59
C ARG A 389 9.54 32.14 -7.23
N GLY A 390 10.18 32.59 -6.16
CA GLY A 390 9.69 32.49 -4.77
C GLY A 390 9.79 31.09 -4.15
N LYS A 391 9.80 30.01 -4.93
CA LYS A 391 9.83 28.65 -4.36
C LYS A 391 11.22 28.28 -3.85
N ARG A 392 11.26 27.55 -2.74
CA ARG A 392 12.49 27.06 -2.10
C ARG A 392 13.03 25.85 -2.88
N ILE A 393 14.34 25.66 -2.87
CA ILE A 393 14.99 24.51 -3.51
C ILE A 393 15.81 23.78 -2.44
N ILE A 394 15.61 22.48 -2.36
CA ILE A 394 16.50 21.57 -1.66
C ILE A 394 17.29 20.82 -2.72
N ILE A 395 18.60 20.77 -2.60
CA ILE A 395 19.43 19.91 -3.43
C ILE A 395 19.82 18.71 -2.58
N VAL A 396 19.53 17.50 -3.08
CA VAL A 396 20.11 16.29 -2.52
C VAL A 396 21.34 15.97 -3.36
N ARG A 397 22.51 15.87 -2.72
CA ARG A 397 23.77 15.49 -3.38
C ARG A 397 24.13 14.06 -2.99
N GLY A 398 24.13 13.17 -3.97
CA GLY A 398 24.53 11.79 -3.81
C GLY A 398 26.04 11.61 -3.66
N ILE A 399 26.44 10.44 -3.15
CA ILE A 399 27.85 10.08 -2.94
C ILE A 399 28.62 10.08 -4.28
N ASP A 400 27.92 9.76 -5.38
CA ASP A 400 28.47 9.69 -6.73
C ASP A 400 28.62 11.07 -7.40
N GLY A 401 28.30 12.16 -6.68
CA GLY A 401 28.29 13.53 -7.20
C GLY A 401 27.05 13.87 -8.03
N THR A 402 26.03 13.01 -8.05
CA THR A 402 24.73 13.28 -8.65
C THR A 402 23.95 14.28 -7.79
N GLU A 403 23.39 15.32 -8.40
CA GLU A 403 22.59 16.33 -7.70
C GLU A 403 21.17 16.32 -8.21
N LYS A 404 20.20 16.34 -7.30
CA LYS A 404 18.79 16.47 -7.64
C LYS A 404 18.16 17.66 -6.91
N GLU A 405 17.60 18.59 -7.68
CA GLU A 405 16.83 19.74 -7.17
C GLU A 405 15.38 19.34 -6.87
N HIS A 406 14.91 19.66 -5.67
CA HIS A 406 13.53 19.48 -5.19
C HIS A 406 12.91 20.84 -4.86
N VAL A 407 11.85 21.20 -5.58
CA VAL A 407 11.17 22.51 -5.41
C VAL A 407 10.08 22.42 -4.35
N ILE A 408 10.19 23.26 -3.32
CA ILE A 408 9.30 23.25 -2.16
C ILE A 408 8.37 24.48 -2.17
N PRO A 409 7.04 24.27 -2.08
CA PRO A 409 6.08 25.36 -1.94
C PRO A 409 6.30 26.21 -0.68
N HIS A 410 5.81 27.46 -0.72
CA HIS A 410 5.79 28.36 0.45
C HIS A 410 4.93 27.79 1.59
N GLY A 411 5.20 28.21 2.83
CA GLY A 411 4.42 27.84 4.02
C GLY A 411 4.61 26.40 4.54
N LYS A 412 5.20 25.51 3.73
CA LYS A 412 5.42 24.12 4.11
C LYS A 412 6.55 23.94 5.12
N GLN A 413 6.30 23.14 6.15
CA GLN A 413 7.29 22.74 7.16
C GLN A 413 8.23 21.68 6.57
N LEU A 414 9.53 22.02 6.53
CA LEU A 414 10.59 21.09 6.16
C LEU A 414 10.75 20.05 7.26
N LEU A 415 11.02 18.81 6.84
CA LEU A 415 11.35 17.74 7.76
C LEU A 415 12.86 17.58 7.96
N VAL A 416 13.65 18.24 7.13
CA VAL A 416 15.08 17.99 7.00
C VAL A 416 15.87 19.29 7.14
N HIS A 417 17.08 19.18 7.66
CA HIS A 417 18.03 20.27 7.83
C HIS A 417 19.19 20.16 6.84
N ALA A 418 20.00 21.23 6.74
CA ALA A 418 21.22 21.18 5.96
C ALA A 418 22.16 20.11 6.53
N LYS A 419 22.84 19.37 5.64
CA LYS A 419 23.75 18.26 5.95
C LYS A 419 23.11 16.99 6.52
N ASP A 420 21.78 16.91 6.54
CA ASP A 420 21.09 15.67 6.86
C ASP A 420 21.30 14.63 5.75
N GLN A 421 21.50 13.38 6.16
CA GLN A 421 21.59 12.23 5.27
C GLN A 421 20.19 11.64 5.08
N VAL A 422 19.73 11.60 3.83
CA VAL A 422 18.41 11.05 3.46
C VAL A 422 18.55 9.90 2.48
N ARG A 423 17.59 8.99 2.54
CA ARG A 423 17.43 7.91 1.57
C ARG A 423 16.38 8.29 0.53
N ALA A 424 16.51 7.73 -0.66
CA ALA A 424 15.53 7.80 -1.72
C ALA A 424 14.18 7.28 -1.19
N GLY A 425 13.15 8.11 -1.32
CA GLY A 425 11.81 7.87 -0.78
C GLY A 425 11.51 8.57 0.56
N ASP A 426 12.52 9.09 1.27
CA ASP A 426 12.29 9.81 2.53
C ASP A 426 11.55 11.14 2.28
N ALA A 427 10.58 11.44 3.14
CA ALA A 427 9.82 12.68 3.03
C ALA A 427 10.66 13.89 3.48
N LEU A 428 10.91 14.82 2.56
CA LEU A 428 11.58 16.11 2.81
C LEU A 428 10.63 17.14 3.44
N VAL A 429 9.32 17.00 3.18
CA VAL A 429 8.27 17.93 3.61
C VAL A 429 7.15 17.17 4.30
N ARG A 430 6.55 17.76 5.33
CA ARG A 430 5.39 17.18 6.01
C ARG A 430 4.18 17.12 5.06
N GLY A 431 3.56 15.94 4.95
CA GLY A 431 2.30 15.73 4.23
C GLY A 431 2.05 14.26 3.89
N PRO A 432 0.86 13.93 3.37
CA PRO A 432 0.59 12.62 2.75
C PRO A 432 1.50 12.41 1.53
N LEU A 433 2.04 11.20 1.41
CA LEU A 433 2.87 10.82 0.26
C LEU A 433 2.02 10.66 -0.99
N VAL A 434 2.65 10.88 -2.15
CA VAL A 434 2.02 10.69 -3.45
C VAL A 434 2.36 9.28 -3.95
N PRO A 435 1.37 8.39 -4.19
CA PRO A 435 1.62 7.03 -4.65
C PRO A 435 2.45 6.94 -5.95
N HIS A 436 2.23 7.88 -6.88
CA HIS A 436 2.97 7.93 -8.14
C HIS A 436 4.46 8.26 -7.95
N ASP A 437 4.80 9.09 -6.96
CA ASP A 437 6.20 9.43 -6.68
C ASP A 437 6.88 8.25 -5.97
N ILE A 438 6.17 7.55 -5.07
CA ILE A 438 6.66 6.31 -4.45
C ILE A 438 6.96 5.25 -5.52
N LEU A 439 6.07 5.03 -6.48
CA LEU A 439 6.31 4.06 -7.55
C LEU A 439 7.56 4.40 -8.36
N ARG A 440 7.77 5.70 -8.66
CA ARG A 440 8.92 6.16 -9.45
C ARG A 440 10.25 5.99 -8.71
N VAL A 441 10.26 6.24 -7.39
CA VAL A 441 11.50 6.29 -6.59
C VAL A 441 11.79 4.97 -5.88
N SER A 442 10.78 4.39 -5.23
CA SER A 442 10.93 3.22 -4.34
C SER A 442 10.40 1.92 -4.94
N GLY A 443 9.73 1.96 -6.09
CA GLY A 443 9.26 0.80 -6.84
C GLY A 443 7.87 0.26 -6.45
N GLU A 444 7.48 -0.85 -7.08
CA GLU A 444 6.14 -1.45 -6.94
C GLU A 444 5.83 -1.93 -5.53
N GLU A 445 6.77 -2.61 -4.88
CA GLU A 445 6.56 -3.19 -3.55
C GLU A 445 6.29 -2.10 -2.51
N ALA A 446 7.06 -1.01 -2.57
CA ALA A 446 6.91 0.12 -1.65
C ALA A 446 5.55 0.81 -1.81
N VAL A 447 5.09 1.03 -3.05
CA VAL A 447 3.77 1.68 -3.27
C VAL A 447 2.62 0.76 -2.85
N GLN A 448 2.73 -0.54 -3.09
CA GLN A 448 1.74 -1.54 -2.66
C GLN A 448 1.63 -1.59 -1.14
N GLN A 449 2.76 -1.66 -0.44
CA GLN A 449 2.77 -1.67 1.03
C GLN A 449 2.22 -0.36 1.61
N TYR A 450 2.58 0.79 1.02
CA TYR A 450 2.04 2.09 1.42
C TYR A 450 0.53 2.16 1.26
N LEU A 451 -0.01 1.81 0.09
CA LEU A 451 -1.44 1.86 -0.17
C LEU A 451 -2.21 0.88 0.72
N LEU A 452 -1.71 -0.34 0.90
CA LEU A 452 -2.31 -1.32 1.77
C LEU A 452 -2.38 -0.81 3.23
N HIS A 453 -1.27 -0.26 3.72
CA HIS A 453 -1.20 0.28 5.08
C HIS A 453 -2.17 1.44 5.27
N GLU A 454 -2.19 2.41 4.37
CA GLU A 454 -3.09 3.57 4.45
C GLU A 454 -4.56 3.17 4.39
N ILE A 455 -4.94 2.28 3.46
CA ILE A 455 -6.33 1.82 3.34
C ILE A 455 -6.73 1.05 4.59
N GLN A 456 -5.89 0.13 5.09
CA GLN A 456 -6.17 -0.61 6.30
C GLN A 456 -6.31 0.29 7.53
N ASN A 457 -5.46 1.30 7.67
CA ASN A 457 -5.53 2.25 8.78
C ASN A 457 -6.88 2.97 8.81
N VAL A 458 -7.46 3.30 7.65
CA VAL A 458 -8.79 3.91 7.58
C VAL A 458 -9.86 2.93 8.10
N TYR A 459 -9.87 1.67 7.66
CA TYR A 459 -10.85 0.69 8.14
C TYR A 459 -10.67 0.37 9.64
N ARG A 460 -9.43 0.17 10.09
CA ARG A 460 -9.09 -0.12 11.49
C ARG A 460 -9.42 1.03 12.43
N SER A 461 -9.21 2.28 11.99
CA SER A 461 -9.59 3.46 12.78
C SER A 461 -11.09 3.51 13.11
N GLN A 462 -11.91 2.88 12.27
CA GLN A 462 -13.35 2.75 12.46
C GLN A 462 -13.76 1.39 13.06
N ARG A 463 -12.79 0.63 13.57
CA ARG A 463 -12.97 -0.69 14.19
C ARG A 463 -13.61 -1.73 13.25
N VAL A 464 -13.37 -1.60 11.96
CA VAL A 464 -13.74 -2.60 10.96
C VAL A 464 -12.50 -3.42 10.65
N VAL A 465 -12.62 -4.74 10.78
CA VAL A 465 -11.55 -5.69 10.45
C VAL A 465 -11.78 -6.20 9.03
N ILE A 466 -10.79 -6.01 8.17
CA ILE A 466 -10.73 -6.56 6.80
C ILE A 466 -9.41 -7.30 6.67
N ASP A 467 -9.40 -8.44 5.99
CA ASP A 467 -8.16 -9.16 5.69
C ASP A 467 -7.40 -8.46 4.55
N ASP A 468 -6.07 -8.34 4.72
CA ASP A 468 -5.18 -7.71 3.75
C ASP A 468 -5.34 -8.32 2.35
N LYS A 469 -5.67 -9.62 2.22
CA LYS A 469 -5.78 -10.31 0.93
C LYS A 469 -6.80 -9.66 0.00
N HIS A 470 -7.88 -9.09 0.54
CA HIS A 470 -8.91 -8.45 -0.28
C HIS A 470 -8.40 -7.15 -0.89
N ILE A 471 -7.68 -6.34 -0.11
CA ILE A 471 -7.10 -5.08 -0.58
C ILE A 471 -5.96 -5.38 -1.57
N GLU A 472 -5.14 -6.38 -1.28
CA GLU A 472 -4.06 -6.86 -2.15
C GLU A 472 -4.54 -7.24 -3.56
N ILE A 473 -5.72 -7.88 -3.69
CA ILE A 473 -6.31 -8.20 -4.99
C ILE A 473 -6.65 -6.93 -5.77
N VAL A 474 -7.16 -5.89 -5.11
CA VAL A 474 -7.46 -4.62 -5.79
C VAL A 474 -6.17 -3.91 -6.20
N LEU A 475 -5.19 -3.85 -5.30
CA LEU A 475 -3.90 -3.21 -5.57
C LEU A 475 -3.13 -3.89 -6.70
N SER A 476 -3.24 -5.22 -6.83
CA SER A 476 -2.62 -5.95 -7.95
C SER A 476 -3.22 -5.52 -9.30
N GLN A 477 -4.53 -5.21 -9.35
CA GLN A 477 -5.16 -4.71 -10.58
C GLN A 477 -4.79 -3.25 -10.89
N MET A 478 -4.54 -2.41 -9.88
CA MET A 478 -4.12 -1.02 -10.08
C MET A 478 -2.72 -0.89 -10.73
N LEU A 479 -1.86 -1.90 -10.58
CA LEU A 479 -0.49 -1.95 -11.12
C LEU A 479 -0.35 -2.92 -12.31
N ARG A 480 -1.47 -3.34 -12.91
CA ARG A 480 -1.50 -4.37 -13.95
C ARG A 480 -1.01 -3.88 -15.32
N LYS A 481 -1.07 -2.57 -15.59
CA LYS A 481 -0.73 -1.99 -16.90
C LYS A 481 0.70 -1.45 -16.92
N LEU A 482 1.38 -1.68 -18.05
CA LEU A 482 2.72 -1.16 -18.35
C LEU A 482 2.62 -0.13 -19.47
N LYS A 483 3.43 0.93 -19.40
CA LYS A 483 3.62 1.89 -20.49
C LYS A 483 4.88 1.54 -21.26
N VAL A 484 4.75 1.25 -22.54
CA VAL A 484 5.89 0.96 -23.42
C VAL A 484 6.73 2.24 -23.56
N GLU A 485 8.00 2.19 -23.17
CA GLU A 485 8.94 3.30 -23.36
C GLU A 485 9.74 3.08 -24.64
N GLU A 486 10.30 1.88 -24.81
CA GLU A 486 11.04 1.48 -26.01
C GLU A 486 10.41 0.24 -26.61
N VAL A 487 10.19 0.28 -27.92
CA VAL A 487 9.47 -0.78 -28.64
C VAL A 487 10.40 -1.94 -29.02
N GLY A 488 11.70 -1.68 -29.19
CA GLY A 488 12.64 -2.66 -29.72
C GLY A 488 12.21 -3.13 -31.12
N ASP A 489 12.35 -4.44 -31.38
CA ASP A 489 11.94 -5.08 -32.63
C ASP A 489 10.48 -5.63 -32.56
N THR A 490 9.65 -5.11 -31.65
CA THR A 490 8.24 -5.51 -31.53
C THR A 490 7.30 -4.66 -32.38
N ILE A 491 6.07 -5.12 -32.59
CA ILE A 491 5.02 -4.39 -33.31
C ILE A 491 4.30 -3.32 -32.47
N MET A 492 4.76 -3.05 -31.24
CA MET A 492 4.09 -2.13 -30.33
C MET A 492 4.32 -0.67 -30.71
N LEU A 493 3.57 0.25 -30.10
CA LEU A 493 3.77 1.69 -30.27
C LEU A 493 4.31 2.31 -28.98
N PRO A 494 5.23 3.28 -29.07
CA PRO A 494 5.77 3.94 -27.89
C PRO A 494 4.67 4.72 -27.18
N GLY A 495 4.64 4.62 -25.85
CA GLY A 495 3.67 5.27 -24.98
C GLY A 495 2.33 4.55 -24.81
N VAL A 496 2.08 3.44 -25.51
CA VAL A 496 0.85 2.65 -25.35
C VAL A 496 0.85 1.92 -24.00
N LEU A 497 -0.33 1.82 -23.40
CA LEU A 497 -0.56 1.03 -22.19
C LEU A 497 -0.97 -0.39 -22.58
N VAL A 498 -0.19 -1.37 -22.14
CA VAL A 498 -0.39 -2.80 -22.43
C VAL A 498 -0.51 -3.56 -21.10
N ASP A 499 -1.21 -4.69 -21.10
CA ASP A 499 -1.24 -5.57 -19.93
C ASP A 499 0.15 -6.16 -19.63
N ARG A 500 0.52 -6.27 -18.35
CA ARG A 500 1.81 -6.80 -17.93
C ARG A 500 2.07 -8.23 -18.44
N PHE A 501 1.05 -9.09 -18.43
CA PHE A 501 1.20 -10.48 -18.85
C PHE A 501 1.29 -10.59 -20.38
N GLU A 502 0.49 -9.80 -21.09
CA GLU A 502 0.56 -9.72 -22.55
C GLU A 502 1.92 -9.20 -23.02
N PHE A 503 2.42 -8.13 -22.40
CA PHE A 503 3.74 -7.56 -22.69
C PHE A 503 4.86 -8.59 -22.48
N ARG A 504 4.84 -9.32 -21.36
CA ARG A 504 5.79 -10.41 -21.10
C ARG A 504 5.71 -11.51 -22.15
N LYS A 505 4.50 -11.90 -22.55
CA LYS A 505 4.28 -12.93 -23.59
C LYS A 505 4.82 -12.50 -24.95
N ILE A 506 4.65 -11.22 -25.32
CA ILE A 506 5.22 -10.66 -26.55
C ILE A 506 6.75 -10.71 -26.51
N ASN A 507 7.35 -10.26 -25.40
CA ASN A 507 8.80 -10.30 -25.25
C ASN A 507 9.37 -11.73 -25.20
N GLN A 508 8.68 -12.68 -24.57
CA GLN A 508 9.08 -14.10 -24.57
C GLN A 508 9.00 -14.71 -25.97
N LYS A 509 7.93 -14.41 -26.75
CA LYS A 509 7.84 -14.83 -28.16
C LYS A 509 8.96 -14.22 -29.01
N LEU A 510 9.35 -12.99 -28.71
CA LEU A 510 10.46 -12.33 -29.39
C LEU A 510 11.79 -13.03 -29.08
N GLN A 511 12.00 -13.51 -27.85
CA GLN A 511 13.21 -14.27 -27.49
C GLN A 511 13.34 -15.61 -28.24
N SER A 512 12.22 -16.25 -28.60
CA SER A 512 12.20 -17.43 -29.48
C SER A 512 12.28 -17.10 -30.98
N SER A 513 12.37 -15.82 -31.32
CA SER A 513 12.49 -15.34 -32.70
C SER A 513 13.88 -14.74 -32.93
N ALA A 514 14.28 -14.62 -34.18
CA ALA A 514 15.50 -13.94 -34.57
C ALA A 514 15.21 -12.88 -35.62
N ARG A 515 15.97 -11.79 -35.55
CA ARG A 515 15.91 -10.70 -36.52
C ARG A 515 16.85 -11.03 -37.67
N ILE A 516 16.35 -10.98 -38.89
CA ILE A 516 17.14 -11.30 -40.08
C ILE A 516 18.08 -10.14 -40.38
N THR A 517 19.37 -10.44 -40.47
CA THR A 517 20.42 -9.47 -40.83
C THR A 517 20.84 -9.60 -42.28
N ASP A 518 20.74 -10.81 -42.83
CA ASP A 518 21.09 -11.11 -44.21
C ASP A 518 20.13 -12.21 -44.69
N PRO A 519 19.20 -11.91 -45.61
CA PRO A 519 18.18 -12.85 -46.04
C PRO A 519 18.72 -13.97 -46.94
N GLY A 520 19.96 -13.90 -47.44
CA GLY A 520 20.51 -14.93 -48.33
C GLY A 520 19.62 -15.16 -49.55
N ASP A 521 19.35 -16.43 -49.88
CA ASP A 521 18.43 -16.84 -50.96
C ASP A 521 16.99 -17.12 -50.48
N SER A 522 16.62 -16.66 -49.28
CA SER A 522 15.26 -16.82 -48.74
C SER A 522 14.30 -15.72 -49.21
N GLU A 523 12.99 -15.93 -49.00
CA GLU A 523 11.96 -14.91 -49.25
C GLU A 523 11.89 -13.81 -48.18
N PHE A 524 12.74 -13.87 -47.15
CA PHE A 524 12.72 -12.91 -46.04
C PHE A 524 13.35 -11.57 -46.41
N GLN A 525 13.00 -10.52 -45.67
CA GLN A 525 13.61 -9.20 -45.80
C GLN A 525 14.56 -8.89 -44.62
N GLU A 526 15.54 -8.03 -44.85
CA GLU A 526 16.39 -7.51 -43.77
C GLU A 526 15.53 -6.78 -42.73
N GLY A 527 15.66 -7.18 -41.47
CA GLY A 527 14.86 -6.63 -40.37
C GLY A 527 13.61 -7.45 -40.02
N ASP A 528 13.24 -8.47 -40.79
CA ASP A 528 12.13 -9.34 -40.45
C ASP A 528 12.40 -10.11 -39.16
N VAL A 529 11.38 -10.21 -38.30
CA VAL A 529 11.42 -10.99 -37.07
C VAL A 529 10.69 -12.30 -37.31
N VAL A 530 11.47 -13.39 -37.33
CA VAL A 530 10.96 -14.71 -37.70
C VAL A 530 11.28 -15.71 -36.58
N PRO A 531 10.39 -16.65 -36.24
CA PRO A 531 10.69 -17.71 -35.28
C PRO A 531 11.94 -18.51 -35.67
N LEU A 532 12.75 -18.88 -34.67
CA LEU A 532 14.00 -19.60 -34.91
C LEU A 532 13.78 -20.92 -35.65
N GLU A 533 12.69 -21.63 -35.32
CA GLU A 533 12.30 -22.89 -35.96
C GLU A 533 12.06 -22.74 -37.47
N THR A 534 11.44 -21.63 -37.89
CA THR A 534 11.17 -21.34 -39.30
C THR A 534 12.46 -21.02 -40.04
N ILE A 535 13.38 -20.27 -39.42
CA ILE A 535 14.70 -19.98 -40.01
C ILE A 535 15.50 -21.27 -40.20
N GLU A 536 15.48 -22.19 -39.23
CA GLU A 536 16.15 -23.48 -39.34
C GLU A 536 15.55 -24.40 -40.43
N GLN A 537 14.24 -24.33 -40.65
CA GLN A 537 13.58 -25.08 -41.71
C GLN A 537 13.98 -24.53 -43.09
N VAL A 538 13.88 -23.21 -43.27
CA VAL A 538 14.25 -22.55 -44.52
C VAL A 538 15.74 -22.72 -44.84
N ASN A 539 16.61 -22.63 -43.83
CA ASN A 539 18.04 -22.89 -44.03
C ASN A 539 18.35 -24.33 -44.45
N ARG A 540 17.61 -25.32 -43.94
CA ARG A 540 17.75 -26.72 -44.38
C ARG A 540 17.33 -26.92 -45.84
N GLU A 541 16.28 -26.23 -46.28
CA GLU A 541 15.83 -26.28 -47.68
C GLU A 541 16.81 -25.58 -48.64
N ILE A 542 17.36 -24.43 -48.22
CA ILE A 542 18.37 -23.69 -48.97
C ILE A 542 19.69 -24.46 -49.04
N GLU A 543 20.09 -25.13 -47.95
CA GLU A 543 21.27 -25.99 -47.94
C GLU A 543 21.12 -27.19 -48.89
N GLY A 544 19.92 -27.79 -48.95
CA GLY A 544 19.60 -28.86 -49.90
C GLY A 544 19.62 -28.43 -51.37
N SER A 545 19.47 -27.13 -51.65
CA SER A 545 19.53 -26.54 -52.99
C SER A 545 20.87 -25.84 -53.30
N GLY A 546 21.79 -25.78 -52.33
CA GLY A 546 23.13 -25.18 -52.48
C GLY A 546 23.17 -23.66 -52.44
N GLY A 547 22.14 -23.01 -51.89
CA GLY A 547 22.02 -21.55 -51.80
C GLY A 547 22.69 -20.93 -50.57
N ALA A 548 22.65 -19.60 -50.50
CA ALA A 548 23.17 -18.81 -49.38
C ALA A 548 22.20 -18.82 -48.18
N LEU A 549 22.71 -19.27 -47.03
CA LEU A 549 21.96 -19.38 -45.78
C LEU A 549 21.57 -18.00 -45.22
N VAL A 550 20.40 -17.95 -44.57
CA VAL A 550 19.90 -16.79 -43.82
C VAL A 550 20.75 -16.58 -42.58
N LYS A 551 21.24 -15.34 -42.37
CA LYS A 551 21.88 -14.94 -41.11
C LYS A 551 20.92 -14.12 -40.27
N SER A 552 20.91 -14.40 -38.98
CA SER A 552 20.04 -13.74 -38.02
C SER A 552 20.80 -13.27 -36.78
N ALA A 553 20.35 -12.17 -36.19
CA ALA A 553 20.79 -11.66 -34.89
C ALA A 553 19.68 -11.79 -33.84
N LYS A 554 20.05 -11.65 -32.56
CA LYS A 554 19.08 -11.61 -31.47
C LYS A 554 18.25 -10.32 -31.57
N PRO A 555 16.92 -10.40 -31.46
CA PRO A 555 16.06 -9.21 -31.50
C PRO A 555 16.14 -8.45 -30.18
N HIS A 556 15.93 -7.13 -30.26
CA HIS A 556 15.89 -6.24 -29.11
C HIS A 556 14.50 -6.29 -28.47
N PRO A 557 14.39 -6.70 -27.18
CA PRO A 557 13.10 -6.72 -26.49
C PRO A 557 12.57 -5.31 -26.24
N ALA A 558 11.26 -5.19 -26.09
CA ALA A 558 10.65 -3.94 -25.68
C ALA A 558 10.91 -3.67 -24.18
N ASN A 559 11.09 -2.39 -23.83
CA ASN A 559 11.18 -1.91 -22.45
C ASN A 559 9.91 -1.12 -22.08
N ALA A 560 9.40 -1.35 -20.87
CA ALA A 560 8.21 -0.68 -20.38
C ALA A 560 8.32 -0.32 -18.90
N SER A 561 7.60 0.72 -18.49
CA SER A 561 7.52 1.19 -17.11
C SER A 561 6.14 0.85 -16.52
N THR A 562 6.10 0.35 -15.29
CA THR A 562 4.83 0.07 -14.61
C THR A 562 4.08 1.36 -14.33
N GLN A 563 2.77 1.36 -14.55
CA GLN A 563 1.91 2.51 -14.31
C GLN A 563 0.90 2.20 -13.20
N LEU A 564 0.83 3.08 -12.20
CA LEU A 564 -0.24 3.06 -11.21
C LEU A 564 -1.47 3.76 -11.79
N LEU A 565 -2.57 3.02 -11.94
CA LEU A 565 -3.85 3.55 -12.41
C LEU A 565 -4.88 3.50 -11.29
N GLY A 566 -5.67 4.57 -11.17
CA GLY A 566 -6.86 4.55 -10.32
C GLY A 566 -7.90 3.55 -10.82
N ILE A 567 -8.72 3.02 -9.92
CA ILE A 567 -9.67 1.94 -10.24
C ILE A 567 -10.62 2.26 -11.41
N THR A 568 -11.05 3.53 -11.56
CA THR A 568 -11.93 3.92 -12.67
C THR A 568 -11.20 3.83 -14.02
N LYS A 569 -9.95 4.32 -14.07
CA LYS A 569 -9.16 4.33 -15.31
C LYS A 569 -8.72 2.92 -15.69
N ALA A 570 -8.37 2.09 -14.70
CA ALA A 570 -8.02 0.70 -14.91
C ALA A 570 -9.22 -0.11 -15.45
N ALA A 571 -10.43 0.10 -14.93
CA ALA A 571 -11.64 -0.60 -15.39
C ALA A 571 -12.03 -0.26 -16.84
N VAL A 572 -11.88 1.00 -17.26
CA VAL A 572 -12.15 1.42 -18.66
C VAL A 572 -11.13 0.81 -19.64
N GLN A 573 -9.90 0.55 -19.18
CA GLN A 573 -8.83 -0.07 -19.97
C GLN A 573 -8.80 -1.60 -19.85
N SER A 574 -9.94 -2.21 -19.56
CA SER A 574 -10.10 -3.67 -19.62
C SER A 574 -9.93 -4.18 -21.05
N ASP A 575 -9.43 -5.40 -21.18
CA ASP A 575 -9.19 -6.03 -22.48
C ASP A 575 -10.51 -6.40 -23.18
N SER A 576 -11.54 -6.78 -22.41
CA SER A 576 -12.91 -6.97 -22.92
C SER A 576 -13.59 -5.62 -23.13
N PHE A 577 -13.83 -5.29 -24.41
CA PHE A 577 -14.57 -4.08 -24.76
C PHE A 577 -16.05 -4.18 -24.37
N ILE A 578 -16.63 -5.39 -24.32
CA ILE A 578 -18.01 -5.62 -23.86
C ILE A 578 -18.12 -5.25 -22.37
N SER A 579 -17.18 -5.73 -21.55
CA SER A 579 -17.13 -5.39 -20.14
C SER A 579 -16.86 -3.91 -19.92
N ALA A 580 -15.89 -3.32 -20.63
CA ALA A 580 -15.56 -1.90 -20.49
C ALA A 580 -16.74 -0.99 -20.88
N ALA A 581 -17.44 -1.31 -21.98
CA ALA A 581 -18.58 -0.54 -22.48
C ALA A 581 -19.77 -0.49 -21.50
N SER A 582 -19.92 -1.51 -20.64
CA SER A 582 -20.97 -1.56 -19.61
C SER A 582 -20.73 -0.64 -18.41
N PHE A 583 -19.49 -0.17 -18.22
CA PHE A 583 -19.09 0.61 -17.06
C PHE A 583 -19.30 2.12 -17.28
N GLN A 584 -18.46 2.74 -18.12
CA GLN A 584 -18.45 4.18 -18.41
C GLN A 584 -17.91 4.43 -19.83
N GLU A 585 -18.16 5.64 -20.36
CA GLU A 585 -17.64 6.08 -21.67
C GLU A 585 -17.98 5.12 -22.84
N THR A 586 -19.17 4.50 -22.82
CA THR A 586 -19.62 3.47 -23.78
C THR A 586 -19.33 3.84 -25.24
N THR A 587 -19.68 5.06 -25.66
CA THR A 587 -19.46 5.52 -27.04
C THR A 587 -17.98 5.49 -27.43
N LYS A 588 -17.10 5.93 -26.54
CA LYS A 588 -15.66 5.97 -26.79
C LYS A 588 -15.08 4.55 -26.87
N VAL A 589 -15.42 3.69 -25.92
CA VAL A 589 -14.97 2.29 -25.89
C VAL A 589 -15.39 1.55 -27.16
N LEU A 590 -16.66 1.68 -27.58
CA LEU A 590 -17.17 1.02 -28.78
C LEU A 590 -16.55 1.59 -30.07
N THR A 591 -16.29 2.90 -30.11
CA THR A 591 -15.64 3.52 -31.27
C THR A 591 -14.20 3.04 -31.41
N GLU A 592 -13.44 2.99 -30.32
CA GLU A 592 -12.08 2.45 -30.31
C GLU A 592 -12.05 0.97 -30.70
N ALA A 593 -12.98 0.17 -30.18
CA ALA A 593 -13.09 -1.25 -30.53
C ALA A 593 -13.45 -1.46 -32.01
N ALA A 594 -14.34 -0.65 -32.57
CA ALA A 594 -14.74 -0.71 -33.98
C ALA A 594 -13.60 -0.30 -34.91
N ILE A 595 -12.87 0.77 -34.60
CA ILE A 595 -11.71 1.23 -35.39
C ILE A 595 -10.60 0.17 -35.38
N ALA A 596 -10.34 -0.46 -34.23
CA ALA A 596 -9.31 -1.47 -34.09
C ALA A 596 -9.74 -2.88 -34.53
N GLY A 597 -11.01 -3.09 -34.87
CA GLY A 597 -11.55 -4.42 -35.21
C GLY A 597 -11.37 -5.45 -34.09
N LYS A 598 -11.53 -5.04 -32.82
CA LYS A 598 -11.25 -5.90 -31.66
C LYS A 598 -12.17 -7.12 -31.62
N ILE A 599 -11.60 -8.26 -31.22
CA ILE A 599 -12.32 -9.51 -30.96
C ILE A 599 -12.31 -9.76 -29.45
N ASP A 600 -13.47 -10.07 -28.88
CA ASP A 600 -13.62 -10.42 -27.46
C ASP A 600 -13.70 -11.94 -27.29
N ASN A 601 -12.85 -12.49 -26.42
CA ASN A 601 -12.75 -13.93 -26.18
C ASN A 601 -13.60 -14.43 -25.00
N LEU A 602 -14.42 -13.55 -24.41
CA LEU A 602 -15.38 -13.88 -23.36
C LEU A 602 -14.78 -14.58 -22.13
N VAL A 603 -13.63 -14.11 -21.66
CA VAL A 603 -12.86 -14.77 -20.58
C VAL A 603 -13.34 -14.37 -19.18
N GLY A 604 -13.89 -13.17 -19.04
CA GLY A 604 -14.36 -12.57 -17.81
C GLY A 604 -15.80 -12.95 -17.44
N LEU A 605 -16.22 -12.51 -16.25
CA LEU A 605 -17.57 -12.81 -15.75
C LEU A 605 -18.63 -11.99 -16.47
N LYS A 606 -18.39 -10.69 -16.69
CA LYS A 606 -19.43 -9.74 -17.08
C LYS A 606 -19.88 -9.90 -18.53
N GLU A 607 -18.96 -10.07 -19.46
CA GLU A 607 -19.26 -10.42 -20.85
C GLU A 607 -20.17 -11.65 -20.96
N ASN A 608 -19.91 -12.71 -20.19
CA ASN A 608 -20.73 -13.92 -20.18
C ASN A 608 -22.11 -13.66 -19.58
N VAL A 609 -22.21 -12.86 -18.51
CA VAL A 609 -23.51 -12.44 -17.96
C VAL A 609 -24.32 -11.64 -18.98
N ILE A 610 -23.70 -10.69 -19.68
CA ILE A 610 -24.38 -9.82 -20.67
C ILE A 610 -24.93 -10.65 -21.83
N LEU A 611 -24.18 -11.66 -22.29
CA LEU A 611 -24.59 -12.52 -23.40
C LEU A 611 -25.48 -13.70 -22.97
N GLY A 612 -25.65 -13.93 -21.67
CA GLY A 612 -26.44 -15.05 -21.15
C GLY A 612 -25.72 -16.40 -21.17
N HIS A 613 -24.39 -16.41 -21.20
CA HIS A 613 -23.57 -17.61 -21.07
C HIS A 613 -23.33 -17.97 -19.59
N LEU A 614 -22.86 -19.21 -19.35
CA LEU A 614 -22.35 -19.60 -18.05
C LEU A 614 -21.10 -18.79 -17.71
N ILE A 615 -21.05 -18.24 -16.50
CA ILE A 615 -19.88 -17.51 -16.02
C ILE A 615 -18.70 -18.48 -15.79
N PRO A 616 -17.46 -18.10 -16.13
CA PRO A 616 -16.26 -18.94 -15.92
C PRO A 616 -15.79 -18.93 -14.45
N ALA A 617 -16.72 -19.15 -13.52
CA ALA A 617 -16.46 -19.25 -12.08
C ALA A 617 -17.48 -20.20 -11.42
N GLY A 618 -17.14 -20.71 -10.25
CA GLY A 618 -17.94 -21.70 -9.53
C GLY A 618 -18.25 -22.91 -10.41
N THR A 619 -19.52 -23.32 -10.44
CA THR A 619 -19.98 -24.47 -11.26
C THR A 619 -19.81 -24.28 -12.76
N GLY A 620 -19.68 -23.04 -13.25
CA GLY A 620 -19.39 -22.74 -14.65
C GLY A 620 -17.91 -22.81 -15.00
N PHE A 621 -17.02 -23.09 -14.05
CA PHE A 621 -15.59 -23.24 -14.32
C PHE A 621 -15.31 -24.53 -15.11
N GLN A 622 -14.30 -24.49 -15.99
CA GLN A 622 -14.01 -25.58 -16.94
C GLN A 622 -13.82 -26.93 -16.26
N LEU A 623 -13.19 -26.95 -15.08
CA LEU A 623 -13.00 -28.16 -14.28
C LEU A 623 -14.34 -28.88 -14.03
N HIS A 624 -15.40 -28.16 -13.67
CA HIS A 624 -16.72 -28.76 -13.42
C HIS A 624 -17.45 -29.14 -14.71
N GLN A 625 -17.30 -28.35 -15.77
CA GLN A 625 -17.91 -28.66 -17.06
C GLN A 625 -17.29 -29.89 -17.74
N GLN A 626 -15.98 -30.08 -17.57
CA GLN A 626 -15.21 -31.19 -18.13
C GLN A 626 -15.15 -32.40 -17.19
N SER A 627 -15.61 -32.25 -15.94
CA SER A 627 -15.66 -33.36 -14.99
C SER A 627 -16.69 -34.39 -15.44
N GLU A 628 -16.22 -35.58 -15.77
CA GLU A 628 -17.09 -36.73 -15.96
C GLU A 628 -17.46 -37.33 -14.60
N VAL A 629 -18.76 -37.56 -14.37
CA VAL A 629 -19.22 -38.24 -13.15
C VAL A 629 -18.74 -39.68 -13.22
N LYS A 630 -17.74 -40.02 -12.40
CA LYS A 630 -17.28 -41.40 -12.23
C LYS A 630 -18.33 -42.18 -11.45
N ILE A 631 -19.32 -42.72 -12.16
CA ILE A 631 -20.32 -43.61 -11.59
C ILE A 631 -19.60 -44.86 -11.10
N LYS A 632 -19.54 -45.07 -9.78
CA LYS A 632 -19.10 -46.35 -9.22
C LYS A 632 -20.19 -47.38 -9.52
N PRO A 633 -19.92 -48.40 -10.34
CA PRO A 633 -20.93 -49.38 -10.74
C PRO A 633 -21.50 -50.15 -9.53
N GLU A 634 -20.68 -50.36 -8.49
CA GLU A 634 -21.07 -50.99 -7.23
C GLU A 634 -22.13 -50.16 -6.47
N ALA A 635 -21.91 -48.85 -6.32
CA ALA A 635 -22.85 -47.97 -5.65
C ALA A 635 -24.16 -47.81 -6.44
N LEU A 636 -24.08 -47.84 -7.77
CA LEU A 636 -25.28 -47.82 -8.63
C LEU A 636 -26.08 -49.12 -8.49
N ALA A 637 -25.39 -50.27 -8.43
CA ALA A 637 -26.01 -51.57 -8.21
C ALA A 637 -26.66 -51.68 -6.82
N GLU A 638 -26.04 -51.13 -5.77
CA GLU A 638 -26.63 -51.03 -4.44
C GLU A 638 -27.91 -50.19 -4.44
N ILE A 639 -27.93 -49.05 -5.11
CA ILE A 639 -29.11 -48.19 -5.24
C ILE A 639 -30.24 -48.93 -5.98
N TYR A 640 -29.93 -49.65 -7.06
CA TYR A 640 -30.93 -50.44 -7.78
C TYR A 640 -31.46 -51.60 -6.93
N ALA A 641 -30.58 -52.32 -6.23
CA ALA A 641 -30.97 -53.41 -5.33
C ALA A 641 -31.85 -52.92 -4.17
N GLU A 642 -31.54 -51.75 -3.61
CA GLU A 642 -32.35 -51.14 -2.55
C GLU A 642 -33.70 -50.66 -3.09
N ARG A 643 -33.74 -50.09 -4.31
CA ARG A 643 -34.99 -49.74 -4.98
C ARG A 643 -35.87 -50.98 -5.20
N ASP A 644 -35.28 -52.09 -5.61
CA ASP A 644 -36.01 -53.34 -5.85
C ASP A 644 -36.50 -53.97 -4.53
N ARG A 645 -35.74 -53.86 -3.43
CA ARG A 645 -36.21 -54.25 -2.09
C ARG A 645 -37.39 -53.39 -1.63
N ILE A 646 -37.32 -52.08 -1.79
CA ILE A 646 -38.40 -51.16 -1.43
C ILE A 646 -39.65 -51.45 -2.27
N MET A 647 -39.48 -51.71 -3.57
CA MET A 647 -40.57 -52.09 -4.46
C MET A 647 -41.17 -53.45 -4.08
N ALA A 648 -40.35 -54.43 -3.72
CA ALA A 648 -40.82 -55.73 -3.24
C ALA A 648 -41.55 -55.63 -1.89
N GLN A 649 -41.06 -54.82 -0.95
CA GLN A 649 -41.77 -54.51 0.29
C GLN A 649 -43.11 -53.82 0.03
N ARG A 650 -43.15 -52.85 -0.87
CA ARG A 650 -44.41 -52.21 -1.29
C ARG A 650 -45.38 -53.19 -1.95
N ALA A 651 -44.89 -54.08 -2.80
CA ALA A 651 -45.70 -55.11 -3.44
C ALA A 651 -46.26 -56.11 -2.42
N ASN A 652 -45.48 -56.48 -1.40
CA ASN A 652 -45.95 -57.34 -0.31
C ASN A 652 -47.00 -56.64 0.57
N LEU A 653 -46.82 -55.35 0.88
CA LEU A 653 -47.81 -54.54 1.59
C LEU A 653 -49.13 -54.37 0.80
N LEU A 654 -49.06 -54.38 -0.55
CA LEU A 654 -50.24 -54.33 -1.42
C LEU A 654 -50.93 -55.70 -1.59
N ASN A 655 -50.24 -56.79 -1.26
CA ASN A 655 -50.74 -58.17 -1.40
C ASN A 655 -51.22 -58.77 -0.07
N GLU A 656 -51.22 -58.03 1.04
CA GLU A 656 -51.97 -58.44 2.23
C GLU A 656 -53.47 -58.28 1.94
N PRO A 657 -54.26 -59.38 1.92
CA PRO A 657 -55.69 -59.28 1.66
C PRO A 657 -56.38 -58.60 2.85
N ASP A 658 -57.18 -57.57 2.55
CA ASP A 658 -58.12 -56.94 3.48
C ASP A 658 -58.97 -57.99 4.21
N LEU A 659 -58.57 -58.35 5.43
CA LEU A 659 -59.42 -59.08 6.37
C LEU A 659 -60.42 -58.09 7.00
N SER A 660 -61.34 -57.59 6.20
CA SER A 660 -62.61 -57.05 6.70
C SER A 660 -63.72 -57.05 5.65
N ASN A 661 -64.69 -57.93 5.90
CA ASN A 661 -66.15 -57.79 5.72
C ASN A 661 -66.85 -58.23 4.43
N SER A 662 -67.61 -59.34 4.55
CA SER A 662 -69.05 -59.42 4.25
C SER A 662 -69.64 -60.71 4.88
N SER A 663 -70.25 -60.65 6.06
CA SER A 663 -71.71 -60.50 6.32
C SER A 663 -72.55 -61.79 6.20
N THR A 664 -73.13 -62.23 7.35
CA THR A 664 -74.48 -62.79 7.57
C THR A 664 -75.09 -63.83 6.62
N ASP A 665 -75.44 -65.03 7.13
CA ASP A 665 -76.86 -65.47 7.25
C ASP A 665 -77.05 -66.90 7.82
N GLY A 666 -77.94 -67.00 8.82
CA GLY A 666 -79.03 -67.99 8.93
C GLY A 666 -78.75 -69.50 9.09
N LYS A 667 -78.76 -69.99 10.33
CA LYS A 667 -79.74 -70.99 10.84
C LYS A 667 -79.69 -71.12 12.35
#